data_AF-A0A955VFX1-F1
#
_entry.id   AF-A0A955VFX1-F1
#
_cell.length_a   1.000
_cell.length_b   1.000
_cell.length_c   1.000
_cell.angle_alpha   90.00
_cell.angle_beta   90.00
_cell.angle_gamma   90.00
#
_symmetry.space_group_name_H-M   'P 1'
#
loop_
_entity.id
_entity.type
_entity.pdbx_description
1 polymer ?
#
loop_
_entity_poly.entity_id
_entity_poly.type
_entity_poly.pdbx_seq_one_letter_code
_entity_poly.pdbx_strand_id
1 'polypeptide(L)'
;MDFSERAPKSVAGDEVRLIVYDLPEGDRGLDEAKGFLKEHDTSGVPVFFLTHSLNQEQKIALLDFDGCNNLRVRDGVIDQSEFAADIKKILSGNIFGLDKYLPYGSEIKRIYVSNYAEKSNCIAQVSQYAARMKVRKPIRNAIEQVLDELLMNAIYDAPVDKDGQPLFANLPTELRVNVQLDTKKRVRVEFGCTNRYFAISVLDQYGSLRKKTILQYWKKCISEKNQIDQKPGGAGLGLYLVLNSVTGISINLRPSVATEMVCLFDLNYKTRDLPQSFQIHYEQASPDDTLLPTAGGGPGGKRSPGILYLLTSLLILIVAAAALFVTQFNKGSATSPNRGPTTEKRLPLSPLTISTDPPGARVSINGKAVTRVVGGKTVDVLTPTTVPNLRAGQDLSIALEKDGFVAVHRVVRLKPNKAGSVHVKLERRMVSVAVTTAPSGAEVIVDGRVRGTSPLRIEIPFGKRVKLAVSRIGFKTIRRDFDTGKGNFNLHLALPISPEFGSLVVTTVPPGATVKLDGKTLEGKTPLPKRLLKGEKTYQLSFEHDGYRPLTRMVSIPKGQVVTLAVKMVAVGGLSVQSNVEVLVFLNNRLLGKTPVIQPSLAAGTYRLRLLNKKLKIDYRDRIPFVVKSGEEINRKYEFEKVLIKAPANAVVSDRRSRNTYKNGETMYLLPGRQVLRVKMAPDQPERVVVHRVIPGRPNKIFLK
;
A
#
# COMPACT_ATOMS: atom_id res chain seq x y z
N MET A 1 29.11 22.80 -18.97
CA MET A 1 29.78 21.92 -19.94
C MET A 1 29.03 22.05 -21.24
N ASP A 2 29.75 22.32 -22.32
CA ASP A 2 29.20 22.52 -23.66
C ASP A 2 28.62 21.19 -24.17
N PHE A 3 27.33 21.16 -24.50
CA PHE A 3 26.58 19.93 -24.83
C PHE A 3 26.61 19.61 -26.34
N SER A 4 27.57 20.17 -27.09
CA SER A 4 27.57 20.15 -28.56
C SER A 4 28.56 19.18 -29.23
N GLU A 5 29.48 18.54 -28.49
CA GLU A 5 30.45 17.61 -29.08
C GLU A 5 30.04 16.13 -28.92
N ARG A 6 29.96 15.42 -30.05
CA ARG A 6 29.42 14.04 -30.20
C ARG A 6 30.35 12.89 -29.76
N ALA A 7 31.44 13.16 -29.05
CA ALA A 7 32.25 12.13 -28.41
C ALA A 7 33.15 12.78 -27.35
N PRO A 8 33.36 12.16 -26.17
CA PRO A 8 34.34 12.68 -25.22
C PRO A 8 35.76 12.46 -25.79
N LYS A 9 36.41 13.54 -26.24
CA LYS A 9 37.87 13.53 -26.34
C LYS A 9 38.42 13.54 -24.93
N SER A 10 38.98 12.41 -24.49
CA SER A 10 39.80 12.41 -23.27
C SER A 10 41.02 13.30 -23.52
N VAL A 11 41.08 14.44 -22.83
CA VAL A 11 42.33 15.15 -22.64
C VAL A 11 43.14 14.30 -21.68
N ALA A 12 44.25 13.73 -22.14
CA ALA A 12 45.12 12.91 -21.32
C ALA A 12 45.57 13.71 -20.09
N GLY A 13 45.12 13.31 -18.89
CA GLY A 13 45.54 13.90 -17.62
C GLY A 13 44.43 14.18 -16.60
N ASP A 14 43.16 14.24 -16.99
CA ASP A 14 42.06 14.54 -16.04
C ASP A 14 41.39 13.27 -15.49
N GLU A 15 41.26 13.19 -14.16
CA GLU A 15 40.54 12.12 -13.46
C GLU A 15 39.02 12.28 -13.68
N VAL A 16 38.44 11.49 -14.60
CA VAL A 16 37.00 11.52 -14.89
C VAL A 16 36.22 10.89 -13.73
N ARG A 17 35.43 11.69 -13.02
CA ARG A 17 34.65 11.25 -11.83
C ARG A 17 33.16 10.97 -12.09
N LEU A 18 32.64 11.39 -13.25
CA LEU A 18 31.25 11.17 -13.67
C LEU A 18 31.15 11.30 -15.19
N ILE A 19 30.40 10.41 -15.82
CA ILE A 19 30.04 10.49 -17.24
C ILE A 19 28.54 10.76 -17.33
N VAL A 20 28.13 11.84 -17.99
CA VAL A 20 26.73 12.11 -18.33
C VAL A 20 26.57 12.00 -19.83
N TYR A 21 25.72 11.08 -20.28
CA TYR A 21 25.51 10.80 -21.70
C TYR A 21 24.04 11.03 -22.06
N ASP A 22 23.78 11.99 -22.96
CA ASP A 22 22.43 12.28 -23.46
C ASP A 22 22.13 11.42 -24.70
N LEU A 23 21.21 10.48 -24.55
CA LEU A 23 20.91 9.49 -25.58
C LEU A 23 19.91 10.03 -26.61
N PRO A 24 20.14 9.79 -27.91
CA PRO A 24 19.15 10.08 -28.94
C PRO A 24 17.89 9.23 -28.77
N GLU A 25 16.78 9.68 -29.37
CA GLU A 25 15.49 9.00 -29.28
C GLU A 25 15.44 7.66 -30.05
N GLY A 26 14.60 6.73 -29.58
CA GLY A 26 14.32 5.45 -30.25
C GLY A 26 15.40 4.38 -30.10
N ASP A 27 15.35 3.35 -30.95
CA ASP A 27 16.28 2.19 -30.93
C ASP A 27 17.75 2.60 -31.08
N ARG A 28 18.00 3.70 -31.80
CA ARG A 28 19.34 4.27 -32.01
C ARG A 28 20.04 4.62 -30.68
N GLY A 29 19.30 5.14 -29.70
CA GLY A 29 19.86 5.46 -28.39
C GLY A 29 20.35 4.24 -27.62
N LEU A 30 19.66 3.10 -27.75
CA LEU A 30 20.07 1.86 -27.10
C LEU A 30 21.37 1.30 -27.71
N ASP A 31 21.50 1.35 -29.04
CA ASP A 31 22.69 0.86 -29.74
C ASP A 31 23.91 1.75 -29.49
N GLU A 32 23.75 3.08 -29.48
CA GLU A 32 24.81 4.02 -29.13
C GLU A 32 25.27 3.85 -27.67
N ALA A 33 24.34 3.66 -26.73
CA ALA A 33 24.69 3.41 -25.32
C ALA A 33 25.49 2.11 -25.14
N LYS A 34 25.08 1.03 -25.85
CA LYS A 34 25.80 -0.25 -25.84
C LYS A 34 27.18 -0.13 -26.50
N GLY A 35 27.29 0.62 -27.59
CA GLY A 35 28.58 0.92 -28.24
C GLY A 35 29.52 1.63 -27.28
N PHE A 36 29.05 2.71 -26.66
CA PHE A 36 29.80 3.50 -25.69
C PHE A 36 30.36 2.64 -24.54
N LEU A 37 29.51 1.82 -23.90
CA LEU A 37 29.91 0.96 -22.78
C LEU A 37 30.83 -0.21 -23.19
N LYS A 38 30.87 -0.58 -24.48
CA LYS A 38 31.84 -1.58 -25.00
C LYS A 38 33.19 -0.95 -25.33
N GLU A 39 33.17 0.28 -25.83
CA GLU A 39 34.36 0.97 -26.32
C GLU A 39 35.13 1.67 -25.19
N HIS A 40 34.47 1.96 -24.06
CA HIS A 40 35.06 2.68 -22.93
C HIS A 40 35.04 1.82 -21.67
N ASP A 41 36.19 1.70 -21.01
CA ASP A 41 36.26 1.11 -19.67
C ASP A 41 35.67 2.11 -18.66
N THR A 42 34.42 1.88 -18.28
CA THR A 42 33.72 2.68 -17.26
C THR A 42 33.79 2.03 -15.87
N SER A 43 34.69 1.06 -15.65
CA SER A 43 34.81 0.41 -14.35
C SER A 43 35.23 1.42 -13.28
N GLY A 44 34.38 1.56 -12.25
CA GLY A 44 34.59 2.52 -11.16
C GLY A 44 34.13 3.96 -11.41
N VAL A 45 33.76 4.33 -12.64
CA VAL A 45 33.23 5.67 -12.96
C VAL A 45 31.71 5.63 -13.14
N PRO A 46 30.92 6.36 -12.34
CA PRO A 46 29.48 6.40 -12.52
C PRO A 46 29.09 6.96 -13.89
N VAL A 47 28.27 6.21 -14.64
CA VAL A 47 27.67 6.66 -15.91
C VAL A 47 26.20 7.00 -15.68
N PHE A 48 25.77 8.13 -16.21
CA PHE A 48 24.40 8.66 -16.11
C PHE A 48 23.82 8.86 -17.51
N PHE A 49 22.92 7.97 -17.91
CA PHE A 49 22.21 8.11 -19.19
C PHE A 49 20.94 8.95 -19.04
N LEU A 50 20.83 10.00 -19.85
CA LEU A 50 19.59 10.77 -20.04
C LEU A 50 18.86 10.22 -21.28
N THR A 51 17.57 9.90 -21.17
CA THR A 51 16.82 9.31 -22.28
C THR A 51 15.39 9.85 -22.40
N HIS A 52 14.94 10.13 -23.62
CA HIS A 52 13.63 10.73 -23.91
C HIS A 52 12.51 9.76 -24.29
N SER A 53 12.81 8.52 -24.69
CA SER A 53 11.82 7.69 -25.41
C SER A 53 12.09 6.18 -25.39
N LEU A 54 12.96 5.68 -24.49
CA LEU A 54 13.11 4.24 -24.35
C LEU A 54 11.82 3.63 -23.77
N ASN A 55 11.31 2.58 -24.39
CA ASN A 55 10.26 1.75 -23.82
C ASN A 55 10.83 0.91 -22.64
N GLN A 56 9.96 0.25 -21.87
CA GLN A 56 10.41 -0.46 -20.67
C GLN A 56 11.38 -1.62 -20.97
N GLU A 57 11.21 -2.34 -22.07
CA GLU A 57 12.11 -3.43 -22.47
C GLU A 57 13.51 -2.88 -22.78
N GLN A 58 13.59 -1.75 -23.48
CA GLN A 58 14.84 -1.09 -23.81
C GLN A 58 15.54 -0.51 -22.55
N LYS A 59 14.78 0.08 -21.61
CA LYS A 59 15.33 0.55 -20.32
C LYS A 59 15.99 -0.58 -19.54
N ILE A 60 15.33 -1.74 -19.49
CA ILE A 60 15.90 -2.94 -18.85
C ILE A 60 17.12 -3.45 -19.59
N ALA A 61 17.07 -3.52 -20.93
CA ALA A 61 18.19 -3.99 -21.73
C ALA A 61 19.45 -3.13 -21.53
N LEU A 62 19.28 -1.82 -21.34
CA LEU A 62 20.37 -0.90 -21.03
C LEU A 62 20.90 -1.10 -19.60
N LEU A 63 20.01 -1.24 -18.61
CA LEU A 63 20.40 -1.49 -17.22
C LEU A 63 21.06 -2.87 -17.01
N ASP A 64 20.75 -3.86 -17.85
CA ASP A 64 21.38 -5.20 -17.83
C ASP A 64 22.82 -5.18 -18.34
N PHE A 65 23.27 -4.06 -18.93
CA PHE A 65 24.65 -3.90 -19.36
C PHE A 65 25.59 -3.63 -18.17
N ASP A 66 26.75 -4.28 -18.17
CA ASP A 66 27.80 -4.04 -17.17
C ASP A 66 28.32 -2.60 -17.32
N GLY A 67 28.46 -1.89 -16.20
CA GLY A 67 28.83 -0.47 -16.18
C GLY A 67 27.65 0.52 -16.25
N CYS A 68 26.46 0.11 -16.70
CA CYS A 68 25.27 0.96 -16.65
C CYS A 68 24.65 0.96 -15.25
N ASN A 69 25.08 1.89 -14.41
CA ASN A 69 24.60 1.98 -13.03
C ASN A 69 23.51 3.02 -12.81
N ASN A 70 23.41 4.08 -13.63
CA ASN A 70 22.39 5.12 -13.45
C ASN A 70 21.69 5.42 -14.78
N LEU A 71 20.36 5.33 -14.79
CA LEU A 71 19.51 5.66 -15.93
C LEU A 71 18.45 6.65 -15.45
N ARG A 72 18.29 7.79 -16.13
CA ARG A 72 17.21 8.75 -15.86
C ARG A 72 16.40 9.02 -17.11
N VAL A 73 15.10 8.79 -16.98
CA VAL A 73 14.13 9.01 -18.05
C VAL A 73 13.65 10.45 -18.01
N ARG A 74 13.67 11.12 -19.16
CA ARG A 74 13.23 12.48 -19.41
C ARG A 74 11.79 12.47 -19.92
N ASP A 75 10.85 12.07 -19.07
CA ASP A 75 9.42 12.23 -19.36
C ASP A 75 9.00 13.67 -18.99
N GLY A 76 9.47 14.65 -19.78
CA GLY A 76 9.21 16.09 -19.57
C GLY A 76 10.44 16.93 -19.18
N VAL A 77 10.22 18.01 -18.41
CA VAL A 77 11.30 18.90 -17.93
C VAL A 77 12.01 18.23 -16.76
N ILE A 78 13.30 17.91 -16.91
CA ILE A 78 14.14 17.48 -15.77
C ILE A 78 14.21 18.66 -14.79
N ASP A 79 13.73 18.45 -13.57
CA ASP A 79 13.94 19.43 -12.51
C ASP A 79 15.45 19.52 -12.23
N GLN A 80 16.03 20.67 -12.53
CA GLN A 80 17.47 20.93 -12.38
C GLN A 80 17.95 20.67 -10.94
N SER A 81 17.08 20.90 -9.96
CA SER A 81 17.37 20.68 -8.53
C SER A 81 17.46 19.19 -8.21
N GLU A 82 16.57 18.38 -8.77
CA GLU A 82 16.60 16.93 -8.60
C GLU A 82 17.80 16.30 -9.30
N PHE A 83 18.14 16.77 -10.50
CA PHE A 83 19.31 16.30 -11.23
C PHE A 83 20.63 16.67 -10.53
N ALA A 84 20.74 17.89 -10.02
CA ALA A 84 21.88 18.31 -9.22
C ALA A 84 22.00 17.49 -7.92
N ALA A 85 20.88 17.15 -7.28
CA ALA A 85 20.87 16.30 -6.10
C ALA A 85 21.38 14.89 -6.41
N ASP A 86 20.98 14.29 -7.53
CA ASP A 86 21.48 12.96 -7.96
C ASP A 86 22.98 12.97 -8.24
N ILE A 87 23.46 13.96 -8.98
CA ILE A 87 24.89 14.12 -9.26
C ILE A 87 25.67 14.24 -7.94
N LYS A 88 25.19 15.08 -7.02
CA LYS A 88 25.83 15.27 -5.71
C LYS A 88 25.85 13.98 -4.88
N LYS A 89 24.76 13.21 -4.87
CA LYS A 89 24.67 11.91 -4.19
C LYS A 89 25.77 10.98 -4.69
N ILE A 90 25.79 10.76 -6.01
CA ILE A 90 26.70 9.84 -6.68
C ILE A 90 28.16 10.25 -6.47
N LEU A 91 28.51 11.51 -6.72
CA LEU A 91 29.88 12.00 -6.55
C LEU A 91 30.36 11.98 -5.10
N SER A 92 29.45 12.02 -4.13
CA SER A 92 29.80 12.01 -2.71
C SER A 92 29.90 10.60 -2.09
N GLY A 93 29.45 9.55 -2.77
CA GLY A 93 29.24 8.21 -2.18
C GLY A 93 28.15 8.17 -1.09
N ASN A 94 27.56 9.30 -0.72
CA ASN A 94 26.48 9.35 0.25
C ASN A 94 25.13 9.14 -0.44
N ILE A 95 24.85 7.89 -0.81
CA ILE A 95 23.66 7.53 -1.58
C ILE A 95 22.42 7.28 -0.72
N PHE A 96 22.57 7.03 0.59
CA PHE A 96 21.46 6.63 1.47
C PHE A 96 20.76 7.80 2.17
N GLY A 97 19.44 7.73 2.29
CA GLY A 97 18.62 8.64 3.10
C GLY A 97 17.64 9.48 2.26
N LEU A 98 16.44 9.66 2.80
CA LEU A 98 15.33 10.32 2.12
C LEU A 98 15.56 11.83 1.94
N ASP A 99 16.43 12.43 2.74
CA ASP A 99 16.81 13.85 2.69
C ASP A 99 17.38 14.28 1.33
N LYS A 100 17.87 13.32 0.56
CA LYS A 100 18.47 13.56 -0.76
C LYS A 100 17.44 13.59 -1.90
N TYR A 101 16.20 13.24 -1.62
CA TYR A 101 15.10 13.14 -2.60
C TYR A 101 14.00 14.17 -2.36
N LEU A 102 14.07 14.89 -1.24
CA LEU A 102 13.12 15.95 -0.89
C LEU A 102 13.83 17.31 -0.90
N PRO A 103 13.11 18.41 -1.14
CA PRO A 103 13.67 19.76 -1.06
C PRO A 103 14.30 20.04 0.31
N TYR A 104 15.33 20.88 0.33
CA TYR A 104 15.99 21.30 1.56
C TYR A 104 14.96 21.87 2.56
N GLY A 105 15.09 21.48 3.84
CA GLY A 105 14.15 21.88 4.90
C GLY A 105 12.89 21.01 5.02
N SER A 106 12.71 20.00 4.16
CA SER A 106 11.61 19.04 4.30
C SER A 106 11.69 18.28 5.63
N GLU A 107 10.57 18.19 6.35
CA GLU A 107 10.50 17.43 7.59
C GLU A 107 10.50 15.93 7.28
N ILE A 108 11.51 15.21 7.78
CA ILE A 108 11.65 13.77 7.61
C ILE A 108 11.46 13.09 8.95
N LYS A 109 10.51 12.15 9.00
CA LYS A 109 10.27 11.28 10.14
C LYS A 109 11.00 9.96 9.93
N ARG A 110 11.51 9.39 11.04
CA ARG A 110 12.25 8.13 11.04
C ARG A 110 11.64 7.17 12.04
N ILE A 111 11.42 5.92 11.62
CA ILE A 111 10.93 4.82 12.45
C ILE A 111 11.84 3.61 12.22
N TYR A 112 12.20 2.92 13.31
CA TYR A 112 12.96 1.68 13.25
C TYR A 112 12.04 0.49 13.48
N VAL A 113 12.15 -0.54 12.64
CA VAL A 113 11.28 -1.71 12.62
C VAL A 113 12.14 -2.98 12.70
N SER A 114 11.82 -3.84 13.67
CA SER A 114 12.53 -5.11 13.90
C SER A 114 11.64 -6.35 13.80
N ASN A 115 10.32 -6.19 13.82
CA ASN A 115 9.40 -7.31 13.86
C ASN A 115 8.04 -6.95 13.25
N TYR A 116 7.17 -7.94 13.17
CA TYR A 116 5.84 -7.80 12.57
C TYR A 116 4.93 -6.78 13.29
N ALA A 117 5.01 -6.70 14.63
CA ALA A 117 4.20 -5.75 15.42
C ALA A 117 4.63 -4.30 15.17
N GLU A 118 5.94 -4.04 15.17
CA GLU A 118 6.53 -2.73 14.84
C GLU A 118 6.24 -2.35 13.39
N LYS A 119 6.21 -3.32 12.47
CA LYS A 119 5.81 -3.12 11.08
C LYS A 119 4.38 -2.58 11.00
N SER A 120 3.42 -3.23 11.64
CA SER A 120 2.01 -2.76 11.62
C SER A 120 1.86 -1.37 12.23
N ASN A 121 2.60 -1.07 13.31
CA ASN A 121 2.59 0.25 13.93
C ASN A 121 3.24 1.32 13.01
N CYS A 122 4.33 0.97 12.32
CA CYS A 122 4.98 1.85 11.35
C CYS A 122 4.02 2.23 10.22
N ILE A 123 3.34 1.26 9.60
CA ILE A 123 2.37 1.50 8.53
C ILE A 123 1.23 2.41 9.03
N ALA A 124 0.70 2.16 10.23
CA ALA A 124 -0.35 2.99 10.82
C ALA A 124 0.12 4.44 11.05
N GLN A 125 1.35 4.65 11.54
CA GLN A 125 1.92 5.98 11.77
C GLN A 125 2.14 6.74 10.45
N VAL A 126 2.67 6.08 9.42
CA VAL A 126 2.87 6.66 8.09
C VAL A 126 1.52 7.04 7.48
N SER A 127 0.52 6.16 7.56
CA SER A 127 -0.84 6.44 7.07
C SER A 127 -1.49 7.62 7.80
N GLN A 128 -1.35 7.68 9.13
CA GLN A 128 -1.85 8.80 9.93
C GLN A 128 -1.13 10.12 9.60
N TYR A 129 0.17 10.09 9.33
CA TYR A 129 0.91 11.27 8.88
C TYR A 129 0.43 11.71 7.48
N ALA A 130 0.29 10.79 6.53
CA ALA A 130 -0.27 11.08 5.21
C ALA A 130 -1.69 11.67 5.29
N ALA A 131 -2.53 11.16 6.18
CA ALA A 131 -3.86 11.71 6.42
C ALA A 131 -3.81 13.15 6.96
N ARG A 132 -2.90 13.45 7.90
CA ARG A 132 -2.68 14.81 8.43
C ARG A 132 -2.19 15.79 7.36
N MET A 133 -1.34 15.32 6.45
CA MET A 133 -0.87 16.08 5.29
C MET A 133 -1.91 16.18 4.17
N LYS A 134 -3.17 15.75 4.42
CA LYS A 134 -4.30 15.80 3.49
C LYS A 134 -4.08 15.00 2.19
N VAL A 135 -3.23 13.98 2.24
CA VAL A 135 -3.02 13.05 1.11
C VAL A 135 -4.33 12.30 0.82
N ARG A 136 -4.70 12.21 -0.46
CA ARG A 136 -5.92 11.56 -0.93
C ARG A 136 -5.95 10.07 -0.58
N LYS A 137 -7.14 9.55 -0.25
CA LYS A 137 -7.33 8.15 0.17
C LYS A 137 -6.73 7.09 -0.80
N PRO A 138 -6.87 7.20 -2.13
CA PRO A 138 -6.25 6.23 -3.04
C PRO A 138 -4.72 6.19 -2.93
N ILE A 139 -4.07 7.34 -2.78
CA ILE A 139 -2.61 7.44 -2.60
C ILE A 139 -2.21 6.87 -1.24
N ARG A 140 -2.97 7.14 -0.17
CA ARG A 140 -2.70 6.55 1.15
C ARG A 140 -2.76 5.02 1.13
N ASN A 141 -3.76 4.45 0.47
CA ASN A 141 -3.86 2.99 0.31
C ASN A 141 -2.65 2.44 -0.47
N ALA A 142 -2.19 3.14 -1.51
CA ALA A 142 -1.00 2.75 -2.26
C ALA A 142 0.27 2.84 -1.39
N ILE A 143 0.42 3.89 -0.57
CA ILE A 143 1.53 4.03 0.39
C ILE A 143 1.53 2.86 1.39
N GLU A 144 0.38 2.53 1.97
CA GLU A 144 0.24 1.41 2.92
C GLU A 144 0.65 0.08 2.27
N GLN A 145 0.17 -0.17 1.05
CA GLN A 145 0.48 -1.39 0.32
C GLN A 145 1.97 -1.49 -0.05
N VAL A 146 2.57 -0.41 -0.57
CA VAL A 146 4.00 -0.37 -0.92
C VAL A 146 4.86 -0.58 0.32
N LEU A 147 4.53 0.10 1.42
CA LEU A 147 5.29 0.00 2.66
C LEU A 147 5.19 -1.41 3.27
N ASP A 148 4.02 -2.05 3.17
CA ASP A 148 3.81 -3.43 3.61
C ASP A 148 4.75 -4.41 2.87
N GLU A 149 4.81 -4.31 1.54
CA GLU A 149 5.66 -5.13 0.68
C GLU A 149 7.16 -4.89 0.91
N LEU A 150 7.58 -3.61 0.97
CA LEU A 150 8.99 -3.27 1.22
C LEU A 150 9.45 -3.75 2.59
N LEU A 151 8.61 -3.62 3.63
CA LEU A 151 8.92 -4.12 4.97
C LEU A 151 8.89 -5.64 5.05
N MET A 152 8.05 -6.33 4.27
CA MET A 152 8.14 -7.79 4.15
C MET A 152 9.52 -8.19 3.62
N ASN A 153 9.96 -7.59 2.52
CA ASN A 153 11.24 -7.92 1.91
C ASN A 153 12.40 -7.61 2.87
N ALA A 154 12.40 -6.44 3.51
CA ALA A 154 13.47 -6.01 4.41
C ALA A 154 13.57 -6.83 5.71
N ILE A 155 12.45 -7.36 6.22
CA ILE A 155 12.42 -8.13 7.49
C ILE A 155 12.61 -9.64 7.26
N TYR A 156 12.18 -10.17 6.11
CA TYR A 156 12.14 -11.61 5.88
C TYR A 156 13.08 -12.10 4.79
N ASP A 157 13.17 -11.37 3.68
CA ASP A 157 13.93 -11.84 2.52
C ASP A 157 15.36 -11.27 2.54
N ALA A 158 15.55 -10.08 3.12
CA ALA A 158 16.85 -9.43 3.20
C ALA A 158 17.83 -10.10 4.19
N PRO A 159 17.40 -10.59 5.38
CA PRO A 159 18.32 -11.19 6.35
C PRO A 159 19.01 -12.44 5.82
N VAL A 160 20.34 -12.39 5.78
CA VAL A 160 21.22 -13.50 5.40
C VAL A 160 22.16 -13.87 6.54
N ASP A 161 22.62 -15.11 6.56
CA ASP A 161 23.64 -15.58 7.49
C ASP A 161 25.04 -15.09 7.08
N LYS A 162 26.07 -15.55 7.79
CA LYS A 162 27.47 -15.17 7.53
C LYS A 162 27.98 -15.65 6.16
N ASP A 163 27.36 -16.68 5.61
CA ASP A 163 27.70 -17.28 4.31
C ASP A 163 26.83 -16.68 3.18
N GLY A 164 26.01 -15.68 3.49
CA GLY A 164 25.14 -14.99 2.54
C GLY A 164 23.88 -15.77 2.17
N GLN A 165 23.54 -16.85 2.90
CA GLN A 165 22.33 -17.63 2.66
C GLN A 165 21.11 -16.98 3.35
N PRO A 166 19.92 -16.99 2.72
CA PRO A 166 18.72 -16.39 3.32
C PRO A 166 18.30 -17.10 4.61
N LEU A 167 18.20 -16.36 5.71
CA LEU A 167 17.87 -16.90 7.04
C LEU A 167 16.44 -17.45 7.14
N PHE A 168 15.50 -16.87 6.37
CA PHE A 168 14.06 -17.13 6.53
C PHE A 168 13.37 -17.64 5.25
N ALA A 169 14.12 -17.99 4.21
CA ALA A 169 13.53 -18.41 2.91
C ALA A 169 12.56 -19.60 3.06
N ASN A 170 12.86 -20.55 3.95
CA ASN A 170 12.04 -21.74 4.18
C ASN A 170 11.00 -21.57 5.30
N LEU A 171 10.88 -20.37 5.89
CA LEU A 171 9.97 -20.13 7.01
C LEU A 171 8.53 -19.93 6.49
N PRO A 172 7.56 -20.79 6.87
CA PRO A 172 6.15 -20.61 6.52
C PRO A 172 5.64 -19.23 6.98
N THR A 173 4.77 -18.61 6.18
CA THR A 173 4.23 -17.26 6.43
C THR A 173 3.61 -17.10 7.82
N GLU A 174 3.06 -18.17 8.37
CA GLU A 174 2.43 -18.21 9.70
C GLU A 174 3.45 -18.10 10.85
N LEU A 175 4.69 -18.51 10.63
CA LEU A 175 5.78 -18.43 11.62
C LEU A 175 6.59 -17.13 11.50
N ARG A 176 6.41 -16.40 10.39
CA ARG A 176 7.07 -15.10 10.14
C ARG A 176 6.71 -14.04 11.19
N VAL A 177 5.54 -14.14 11.84
CA VAL A 177 5.14 -13.19 12.91
C VAL A 177 6.04 -13.25 14.15
N ASN A 178 6.78 -14.34 14.35
CA ASN A 178 7.68 -14.53 15.49
C ASN A 178 9.13 -14.10 15.21
N VAL A 179 9.42 -13.66 13.98
CA VAL A 179 10.76 -13.20 13.61
C VAL A 179 11.04 -11.86 14.28
N GLN A 180 12.18 -11.81 14.97
CA GLN A 180 12.73 -10.61 15.59
C GLN A 180 14.12 -10.39 15.01
N LEU A 181 14.32 -9.26 14.34
CA LEU A 181 15.64 -8.84 13.89
C LEU A 181 16.50 -8.44 15.09
N ASP A 182 17.81 -8.62 14.95
CA ASP A 182 18.80 -8.07 15.88
C ASP A 182 18.56 -6.56 16.06
N THR A 183 18.60 -6.12 17.31
CA THR A 183 18.58 -4.71 17.71
C THR A 183 19.55 -3.81 16.95
N LYS A 184 20.66 -4.35 16.41
CA LYS A 184 21.63 -3.61 15.59
C LYS A 184 21.27 -3.53 14.11
N LYS A 185 20.48 -4.47 13.57
CA LYS A 185 20.11 -4.58 12.15
C LYS A 185 18.64 -4.24 11.88
N ARG A 186 18.08 -3.29 12.63
CA ARG A 186 16.69 -2.84 12.44
C ARG A 186 16.52 -2.19 11.07
N VAL A 187 15.39 -2.43 10.44
CA VAL A 187 14.99 -1.76 9.20
C VAL A 187 14.65 -0.31 9.54
N ARG A 188 15.24 0.63 8.82
CA ARG A 188 14.96 2.07 8.96
C ARG A 188 13.93 2.48 7.92
N VAL A 189 12.80 2.99 8.38
CA VAL A 189 11.77 3.61 7.54
C VAL A 189 11.86 5.12 7.70
N GLU A 190 11.99 5.83 6.60
CA GLU A 190 11.89 7.29 6.56
C GLU A 190 10.69 7.71 5.73
N PHE A 191 10.05 8.82 6.08
CA PHE A 191 8.96 9.38 5.27
C PHE A 191 8.85 10.89 5.46
N GLY A 192 8.36 11.55 4.43
CA GLY A 192 8.17 13.00 4.40
C GLY A 192 7.14 13.39 3.35
N CYS A 193 6.56 14.57 3.49
CA CYS A 193 5.58 15.09 2.56
C CYS A 193 5.96 16.52 2.16
N THR A 194 5.86 16.79 0.86
CA THR A 194 6.09 18.10 0.24
C THR A 194 4.79 18.57 -0.43
N ASN A 195 4.86 19.67 -1.18
CA ASN A 195 3.75 20.12 -2.03
C ASN A 195 3.54 19.23 -3.28
N ARG A 196 4.54 18.44 -3.68
CA ARG A 196 4.51 17.61 -4.90
C ARG A 196 4.47 16.13 -4.58
N TYR A 197 5.29 15.68 -3.63
CA TYR A 197 5.46 14.26 -3.32
C TYR A 197 5.12 13.93 -1.87
N PHE A 198 4.49 12.78 -1.67
CA PHE A 198 4.70 11.99 -0.47
C PHE A 198 5.80 10.98 -0.76
N ALA A 199 6.82 10.90 0.09
CA ALA A 199 7.97 10.03 -0.13
C ALA A 199 8.18 9.11 1.06
N ILE A 200 8.56 7.86 0.77
CA ILE A 200 8.96 6.87 1.75
C ILE A 200 10.30 6.27 1.36
N SER A 201 11.12 5.92 2.34
CA SER A 201 12.35 5.15 2.19
C SER A 201 12.31 3.97 3.15
N VAL A 202 12.70 2.78 2.68
CA VAL A 202 12.91 1.58 3.50
C VAL A 202 14.34 1.11 3.29
N LEU A 203 15.13 1.14 4.36
CA LEU A 203 16.53 0.74 4.37
C LEU A 203 16.75 -0.46 5.28
N ASP A 204 17.36 -1.51 4.73
CA ASP A 204 17.90 -2.64 5.48
C ASP A 204 19.44 -2.57 5.60
N GLN A 205 19.99 -3.37 6.50
CA GLN A 205 21.43 -3.45 6.78
C GLN A 205 22.00 -4.83 6.41
N TYR A 206 21.51 -5.39 5.31
CA TYR A 206 21.95 -6.68 4.79
C TYR A 206 22.49 -6.57 3.36
N GLY A 207 21.91 -5.70 2.52
CA GLY A 207 22.42 -5.48 1.16
C GLY A 207 22.37 -6.73 0.28
N SER A 208 21.45 -7.66 0.56
CA SER A 208 21.34 -8.96 -0.11
C SER A 208 20.64 -8.89 -1.46
N LEU A 209 19.95 -7.78 -1.77
CA LEU A 209 19.30 -7.57 -3.05
C LEU A 209 20.35 -7.28 -4.15
N ARG A 210 20.34 -8.10 -5.21
CA ARG A 210 21.25 -7.95 -6.34
C ARG A 210 20.58 -7.27 -7.53
N LYS A 211 21.33 -6.48 -8.28
CA LYS A 211 20.90 -5.82 -9.54
C LYS A 211 20.24 -6.81 -10.51
N LYS A 212 20.87 -7.97 -10.74
CA LYS A 212 20.32 -9.03 -11.60
C LYS A 212 18.95 -9.53 -11.15
N THR A 213 18.73 -9.65 -9.84
CA THR A 213 17.45 -10.06 -9.26
C THR A 213 16.37 -9.00 -9.54
N ILE A 214 16.68 -7.72 -9.35
CA ILE A 214 15.78 -6.59 -9.66
C ILE A 214 15.39 -6.63 -11.15
N LEU A 215 16.38 -6.77 -12.05
CA LEU A 215 16.14 -6.79 -13.49
C LEU A 215 15.35 -8.02 -13.94
N GLN A 216 15.57 -9.20 -13.34
CA GLN A 216 14.78 -10.40 -13.60
C GLN A 216 13.31 -10.22 -13.21
N TYR A 217 13.03 -9.64 -12.02
CA TYR A 217 11.66 -9.34 -11.64
C TYR A 217 11.01 -8.36 -12.60
N TRP A 218 11.77 -7.36 -13.04
CA TRP A 218 11.24 -6.32 -13.89
C TRP A 218 10.95 -6.82 -15.31
N LYS A 219 11.82 -7.68 -15.87
CA LYS A 219 11.55 -8.42 -17.12
C LYS A 219 10.25 -9.20 -17.02
N LYS A 220 10.04 -9.91 -15.91
CA LYS A 220 8.81 -10.66 -15.64
C LYS A 220 7.56 -9.76 -15.60
N CYS A 221 7.66 -8.57 -15.01
CA CYS A 221 6.56 -7.60 -14.94
C CYS A 221 6.11 -7.11 -16.34
N ILE A 222 7.04 -7.01 -17.29
CA ILE A 222 6.77 -6.49 -18.64
C ILE A 222 6.31 -7.59 -19.59
N SER A 223 6.89 -8.80 -19.49
CA SER A 223 6.59 -9.91 -20.38
C SER A 223 5.25 -10.60 -20.07
N GLU A 224 4.81 -10.60 -18.81
CA GLU A 224 3.57 -11.29 -18.37
C GLU A 224 2.37 -10.34 -18.33
N LYS A 225 1.90 -9.87 -19.50
CA LYS A 225 0.60 -9.16 -19.61
C LYS A 225 -0.62 -10.01 -19.22
N ASN A 226 -0.43 -11.31 -18.97
CA ASN A 226 -1.45 -12.26 -18.53
C ASN A 226 -1.02 -12.97 -17.23
N GLN A 227 -1.74 -12.67 -16.15
CA GLN A 227 -1.83 -13.43 -14.90
C GLN A 227 -0.53 -13.76 -14.16
N ILE A 228 -0.37 -13.04 -13.04
CA ILE A 228 0.40 -13.40 -11.85
C ILE A 228 0.28 -14.91 -11.58
N ASP A 229 1.41 -15.61 -11.73
CA ASP A 229 1.63 -16.96 -11.25
C ASP A 229 1.38 -16.97 -9.72
N GLN A 230 0.20 -17.45 -9.30
CA GLN A 230 -0.22 -17.57 -7.90
C GLN A 230 0.52 -18.72 -7.20
N LYS A 231 1.84 -18.61 -7.06
CA LYS A 231 2.58 -19.45 -6.12
C LYS A 231 2.59 -18.77 -4.74
N PRO A 232 2.09 -19.42 -3.68
CA PRO A 232 2.24 -18.91 -2.33
C PRO A 232 3.73 -18.92 -1.99
N GLY A 233 4.35 -17.75 -1.91
CA GLY A 233 5.76 -17.59 -1.56
C GLY A 233 6.72 -17.17 -2.69
N GLY A 234 6.23 -16.81 -3.88
CA GLY A 234 7.10 -16.26 -4.93
C GLY A 234 7.48 -14.80 -4.68
N ALA A 235 8.77 -14.51 -4.49
CA ALA A 235 9.34 -13.18 -4.24
C ALA A 235 9.13 -12.11 -5.35
N GLY A 236 8.27 -12.36 -6.35
CA GLY A 236 8.03 -11.47 -7.49
C GLY A 236 6.72 -10.67 -7.47
N LEU A 237 5.75 -11.03 -6.61
CA LEU A 237 4.47 -10.33 -6.55
C LEU A 237 4.58 -8.98 -5.83
N GLY A 238 5.37 -8.91 -4.76
CA GLY A 238 5.51 -7.71 -3.94
C GLY A 238 6.15 -6.55 -4.72
N LEU A 239 7.25 -6.81 -5.42
CA LEU A 239 7.92 -5.78 -6.22
C LEU A 239 7.07 -5.32 -7.42
N TYR A 240 6.27 -6.21 -8.02
CA TYR A 240 5.29 -5.85 -9.05
C TYR A 240 4.22 -4.88 -8.52
N LEU A 241 3.71 -5.14 -7.32
CA LEU A 241 2.74 -4.24 -6.67
C LEU A 241 3.37 -2.88 -6.34
N VAL A 242 4.64 -2.87 -5.89
CA VAL A 242 5.38 -1.64 -5.65
C VAL A 242 5.51 -0.82 -6.92
N LEU A 243 6.02 -1.41 -8.00
CA LEU A 243 6.27 -0.72 -9.27
C LEU A 243 4.99 -0.17 -9.91
N ASN A 244 3.83 -0.81 -9.72
CA ASN A 244 2.56 -0.31 -10.25
C ASN A 244 1.86 0.73 -9.35
N SER A 245 2.40 0.98 -8.16
CA SER A 245 1.76 1.86 -7.16
C SER A 245 2.49 3.19 -6.96
N VAL A 246 3.74 3.30 -7.40
CA VAL A 246 4.60 4.48 -7.18
C VAL A 246 4.74 5.30 -8.47
N THR A 247 4.96 6.61 -8.30
CA THR A 247 5.21 7.53 -9.43
C THR A 247 6.70 7.72 -9.70
N GLY A 248 7.55 7.42 -8.71
CA GLY A 248 9.01 7.38 -8.85
C GLY A 248 9.60 6.35 -7.90
N ILE A 249 10.69 5.70 -8.32
CA ILE A 249 11.41 4.75 -7.48
C ILE A 249 12.92 4.90 -7.66
N SER A 250 13.66 4.88 -6.56
CA SER A 250 15.12 4.86 -6.54
C SER A 250 15.59 3.72 -5.64
N ILE A 251 16.51 2.89 -6.13
CA ILE A 251 17.05 1.73 -5.41
C ILE A 251 18.54 1.96 -5.17
N ASN A 252 18.93 2.23 -3.93
CA ASN A 252 20.33 2.43 -3.56
C ASN A 252 20.90 1.12 -3.01
N LEU A 253 21.97 0.63 -3.63
CA LEU A 253 22.60 -0.64 -3.31
C LEU A 253 24.05 -0.44 -2.88
N ARG A 254 24.36 -0.91 -1.67
CA ARG A 254 25.72 -1.21 -1.23
C ARG A 254 25.80 -2.69 -0.90
N PRO A 255 26.31 -3.54 -1.82
CA PRO A 255 26.23 -5.00 -1.69
C PRO A 255 26.75 -5.52 -0.36
N SER A 256 26.02 -6.47 0.22
CA SER A 256 26.35 -7.08 1.51
C SER A 256 26.36 -6.13 2.72
N VAL A 257 26.03 -4.85 2.52
CA VAL A 257 26.00 -3.82 3.57
C VAL A 257 24.58 -3.29 3.77
N ALA A 258 23.95 -2.77 2.71
CA ALA A 258 22.63 -2.14 2.80
C ALA A 258 21.89 -2.06 1.46
N THR A 259 20.58 -2.18 1.53
CA THR A 259 19.66 -1.85 0.44
C THR A 259 18.73 -0.75 0.93
N GLU A 260 18.51 0.28 0.12
CA GLU A 260 17.45 1.26 0.36
C GLU A 260 16.53 1.37 -0.84
N MET A 261 15.23 1.26 -0.57
CA MET A 261 14.16 1.47 -1.55
C MET A 261 13.47 2.80 -1.24
N VAL A 262 13.61 3.77 -2.14
CA VAL A 262 12.94 5.08 -2.06
C VAL A 262 11.78 5.10 -3.04
N CYS A 263 10.58 5.43 -2.56
CA CYS A 263 9.35 5.47 -3.35
C CYS A 263 8.69 6.83 -3.24
N LEU A 264 8.38 7.43 -4.40
CA LEU A 264 7.75 8.74 -4.53
C LEU A 264 6.32 8.59 -5.03
N PHE A 265 5.40 9.30 -4.39
CA PHE A 265 3.99 9.39 -4.76
C PHE A 265 3.63 10.84 -5.08
N ASP A 266 3.45 11.15 -6.36
CA ASP A 266 3.04 12.48 -6.83
C ASP A 266 1.60 12.76 -6.39
N LEU A 267 1.42 13.84 -5.65
CA LEU A 267 0.14 14.27 -5.06
C LEU A 267 -0.78 14.97 -6.06
N ASN A 268 -0.23 15.42 -7.19
CA ASN A 268 -0.92 16.21 -8.21
C ASN A 268 -1.37 15.36 -9.42
N TYR A 269 -0.83 14.15 -9.58
CA TYR A 269 -1.14 13.27 -10.72
C TYR A 269 -2.49 12.54 -10.58
N LYS A 270 -3.24 12.38 -11.69
CA LYS A 270 -4.64 11.91 -11.68
C LYS A 270 -4.92 10.58 -12.39
N THR A 271 -3.97 9.96 -13.07
CA THR A 271 -4.24 8.71 -13.84
C THR A 271 -3.03 7.79 -13.89
N ARG A 272 -3.33 6.48 -13.91
CA ARG A 272 -2.37 5.37 -14.05
C ARG A 272 -1.68 5.42 -15.41
N ASP A 273 -0.37 5.57 -15.39
CA ASP A 273 0.60 4.74 -16.10
C ASP A 273 1.87 4.69 -15.21
N LEU A 274 2.73 3.70 -15.44
CA LEU A 274 3.90 3.32 -14.64
C LEU A 274 4.79 4.49 -14.13
N PRO A 275 5.66 4.27 -13.11
CA PRO A 275 6.51 5.31 -12.53
C PRO A 275 7.28 6.08 -13.60
N GLN A 276 7.14 7.41 -13.56
CA GLN A 276 7.76 8.36 -14.51
C GLN A 276 9.27 8.50 -14.30
N SER A 277 9.77 8.13 -13.13
CA SER A 277 11.19 8.12 -12.81
C SER A 277 11.60 6.80 -12.17
N PHE A 278 12.68 6.21 -12.68
CA PHE A 278 13.26 4.98 -12.15
C PHE A 278 14.77 5.15 -12.07
N GLN A 279 15.35 4.85 -10.92
CA GLN A 279 16.78 4.91 -10.69
C GLN A 279 17.22 3.66 -9.92
N ILE A 280 18.35 3.09 -10.31
CA ILE A 280 19.13 2.22 -9.45
C ILE A 280 20.43 2.97 -9.24
N HIS A 281 20.95 3.03 -8.02
CA HIS A 281 22.28 3.56 -7.72
C HIS A 281 23.08 2.44 -7.08
N TYR A 282 24.30 2.23 -7.56
CA TYR A 282 25.19 1.20 -7.07
C TYR A 282 26.49 1.84 -6.58
N GLU A 283 26.87 1.52 -5.34
CA GLU A 283 28.14 1.91 -4.76
C GLU A 283 28.90 0.66 -4.34
N GLN A 284 30.11 0.50 -4.87
CA GLN A 284 30.99 -0.62 -4.55
C GLN A 284 31.61 -0.37 -3.17
N ALA A 285 31.40 -1.28 -2.22
CA ALA A 285 31.96 -1.14 -0.89
C ALA A 285 33.49 -1.28 -0.93
N SER A 286 34.20 -0.37 -0.25
CA SER A 286 35.60 -0.58 0.10
C SER A 286 35.70 -1.75 1.09
N PRO A 287 36.76 -2.59 1.07
CA PRO A 287 36.94 -3.70 2.03
C PRO A 287 36.82 -3.29 3.51
N ASP A 288 37.05 -2.01 3.83
CA ASP A 288 36.99 -1.46 5.18
C ASP A 288 35.59 -0.97 5.63
N ASP A 289 34.62 -0.84 4.71
CA ASP A 289 33.29 -0.28 4.98
C ASP A 289 32.27 -1.35 5.41
N THR A 290 32.40 -1.84 6.64
CA THR A 290 31.52 -2.90 7.18
C THR A 290 30.23 -2.39 7.86
N LEU A 291 30.06 -1.07 8.03
CA LEU A 291 28.90 -0.48 8.71
C LEU A 291 28.47 0.84 8.03
N LEU A 292 27.15 1.05 7.90
CA LEU A 292 26.61 2.37 7.57
C LEU A 292 27.01 3.37 8.68
N PRO A 293 27.43 4.60 8.35
CA PRO A 293 27.70 5.62 9.34
C PRO A 293 26.46 5.78 10.25
N THR A 294 26.64 5.56 11.55
CA THR A 294 25.60 5.90 12.52
C THR A 294 25.38 7.42 12.43
N ALA A 295 24.12 7.84 12.41
CA ALA A 295 23.77 9.25 12.48
C ALA A 295 24.36 9.85 13.76
N GLY A 296 25.52 10.49 13.63
CA GLY A 296 26.35 10.96 14.73
C GLY A 296 27.83 11.20 14.38
N GLY A 297 28.37 10.60 13.31
CA GLY A 297 29.75 10.83 12.88
C GLY A 297 29.86 11.76 11.68
N GLY A 298 30.36 12.98 11.87
CA GLY A 298 30.79 13.85 10.77
C GLY A 298 32.03 13.29 10.06
N PRO A 299 32.26 13.61 8.77
CA PRO A 299 33.36 13.03 8.00
C PRO A 299 34.71 13.55 8.51
N GLY A 300 35.61 12.62 8.84
CA GLY A 300 36.99 12.90 9.18
C GLY A 300 37.78 13.34 7.95
N GLY A 301 38.20 14.60 7.93
CA GLY A 301 39.14 15.15 6.96
C GLY A 301 39.82 16.39 7.56
N LYS A 302 41.12 16.25 7.84
CA LYS A 302 42.13 17.27 8.18
C LYS A 302 41.66 18.47 9.02
N ARG A 303 42.00 18.40 10.32
CA ARG A 303 41.94 19.50 11.29
C ARG A 303 42.61 20.76 10.73
N SER A 304 41.81 21.81 10.52
CA SER A 304 42.21 23.21 10.63
C SER A 304 41.60 23.77 11.94
N PRO A 305 42.34 24.56 12.73
CA PRO A 305 41.96 24.87 14.11
C PRO A 305 40.99 26.06 14.12
N GLY A 306 39.68 25.79 14.12
CA GLY A 306 38.69 26.88 14.08
C GLY A 306 37.36 26.64 14.77
N ILE A 307 37.10 25.44 15.33
CA ILE A 307 35.80 25.12 15.95
C ILE A 307 36.02 24.36 17.27
N LEU A 308 36.89 24.92 18.13
CA LEU A 308 37.02 24.57 19.55
C LEU A 308 36.56 25.75 20.44
N TYR A 309 35.61 26.57 19.96
CA TYR A 309 35.16 27.79 20.65
C TYR A 309 33.65 27.88 20.92
N LEU A 310 32.87 26.80 20.73
CA LEU A 310 31.43 26.81 21.05
C LEU A 310 30.99 25.75 22.07
N LEU A 311 31.83 24.76 22.40
CA LEU A 311 31.52 23.71 23.39
C LEU A 311 32.20 23.89 24.76
N THR A 312 33.09 24.88 24.89
CA THR A 312 33.62 25.33 26.20
C THR A 312 32.71 26.37 26.87
N SER A 313 31.79 26.99 26.12
CA SER A 313 30.95 28.10 26.62
C SER A 313 29.69 27.66 27.38
N LEU A 314 29.24 26.40 27.23
CA LEU A 314 28.03 25.91 27.93
C LEU A 314 28.34 25.16 29.24
N LEU A 315 29.56 24.67 29.41
CA LEU A 315 30.01 24.02 30.64
C LEU A 315 30.47 25.03 31.71
N ILE A 316 30.83 26.25 31.29
CA ILE A 316 31.22 27.36 32.20
C ILE A 316 29.99 28.03 32.84
N LEU A 317 28.80 27.97 32.23
CA LEU A 317 27.59 28.57 32.80
C LEU A 317 26.94 27.74 33.92
N ILE A 318 27.13 26.43 33.94
CA ILE A 318 26.55 25.54 34.98
C ILE A 318 27.44 25.51 36.24
N VAL A 319 28.75 25.75 36.11
CA VAL A 319 29.66 25.90 37.26
C VAL A 319 29.62 27.31 37.85
N ALA A 320 29.25 28.34 37.07
CA ALA A 320 29.10 29.71 37.55
C ALA A 320 27.82 29.96 38.40
N ALA A 321 26.73 29.20 38.18
CA ALA A 321 25.51 29.33 38.97
C ALA A 321 25.60 28.69 40.37
N ALA A 322 26.51 27.73 40.57
CA ALA A 322 26.76 27.09 41.86
C ALA A 322 27.78 27.85 42.73
N ALA A 323 28.58 28.75 42.14
CA ALA A 323 29.58 29.56 42.83
C ALA A 323 29.08 30.96 43.27
N LEU A 324 27.89 31.38 42.83
CA LEU A 324 27.31 32.70 43.15
C LEU A 324 26.35 32.73 44.36
N PHE A 325 26.17 31.60 45.05
CA PHE A 325 25.37 31.56 46.29
C PHE A 325 26.20 31.39 47.58
N VAL A 326 27.54 31.37 47.48
CA VAL A 326 28.44 31.12 48.62
C VAL A 326 29.33 32.33 49.00
N THR A 327 29.22 33.47 48.34
CA THR A 327 30.14 34.61 48.56
C THR A 327 29.47 35.97 48.79
N GLN A 328 28.40 35.99 49.59
CA GLN A 328 27.90 37.21 50.23
C GLN A 328 27.62 36.88 51.70
N PHE A 329 28.69 36.79 52.51
CA PHE A 329 28.73 37.15 53.93
C PHE A 329 30.07 36.71 54.52
N ASN A 330 31.14 37.45 54.20
CA ASN A 330 32.30 37.51 55.10
C ASN A 330 33.21 38.71 54.77
N LYS A 331 33.08 39.79 55.55
CA LYS A 331 34.17 40.57 56.17
C LYS A 331 33.63 41.86 56.80
N GLY A 332 33.99 42.09 58.06
CA GLY A 332 33.71 43.31 58.84
C GLY A 332 33.39 42.98 60.30
N SER A 333 34.36 42.46 61.06
CA SER A 333 35.19 43.19 62.04
C SER A 333 34.66 43.07 63.47
N ALA A 334 35.60 42.79 64.38
CA ALA A 334 35.42 42.50 65.78
C ALA A 334 34.73 43.61 66.57
N THR A 335 33.88 43.20 67.53
CA THR A 335 33.94 43.61 68.94
C THR A 335 33.03 42.67 69.74
N SER A 336 33.60 42.03 70.77
CA SER A 336 32.84 41.33 71.81
C SER A 336 32.03 42.36 72.61
N PRO A 337 30.77 42.06 72.93
CA PRO A 337 30.49 41.97 74.36
C PRO A 337 29.66 40.73 74.69
N ASN A 338 30.17 40.04 75.70
CA ASN A 338 29.52 39.11 76.62
C ASN A 338 27.98 39.27 76.68
N ARG A 339 27.23 38.27 76.18
CA ARG A 339 25.81 38.04 76.49
C ARG A 339 25.59 36.55 76.72
N GLY A 340 24.95 36.24 77.83
CA GLY A 340 24.74 34.89 78.36
C GLY A 340 23.87 33.98 77.47
N PRO A 341 23.62 32.74 77.91
CA PRO A 341 23.07 31.69 77.06
C PRO A 341 21.62 32.02 76.67
N THR A 342 21.40 32.32 75.39
CA THR A 342 20.06 32.34 74.80
C THR A 342 19.56 30.91 74.65
N THR A 343 18.62 30.54 75.50
CA THR A 343 17.79 29.35 75.37
C THR A 343 17.07 29.38 74.02
N GLU A 344 17.53 28.56 73.06
CA GLU A 344 16.76 28.24 71.86
C GLU A 344 15.39 27.73 72.31
N LYS A 345 14.33 28.46 71.95
CA LYS A 345 12.95 28.09 72.22
C LYS A 345 12.63 26.84 71.39
N ARG A 346 12.96 25.65 71.93
CA ARG A 346 12.66 24.34 71.32
C ARG A 346 11.20 24.33 70.92
N LEU A 347 10.93 24.24 69.61
CA LEU A 347 9.57 24.10 69.11
C LEU A 347 8.91 22.90 69.81
N PRO A 348 7.68 23.06 70.33
CA PRO A 348 6.99 22.01 71.03
C PRO A 348 6.81 20.79 70.13
N LEU A 349 6.95 19.61 70.71
CA LEU A 349 6.87 18.35 70.00
C LEU A 349 5.42 17.85 69.99
N SER A 350 4.96 17.34 68.86
CA SER A 350 3.62 16.75 68.71
C SER A 350 3.71 15.39 68.02
N PRO A 351 2.95 14.38 68.47
CA PRO A 351 2.84 13.12 67.75
C PRO A 351 1.93 13.29 66.51
N LEU A 352 2.21 12.51 65.46
CA LEU A 352 1.38 12.43 64.27
C LEU A 352 1.03 10.98 63.96
N THR A 353 -0.27 10.68 63.97
CA THR A 353 -0.81 9.38 63.54
C THR A 353 -1.06 9.41 62.04
N ILE A 354 -0.50 8.44 61.31
CA ILE A 354 -0.60 8.31 59.87
C ILE A 354 -1.20 6.95 59.55
N SER A 355 -2.33 6.93 58.85
CA SER A 355 -3.00 5.71 58.41
C SER A 355 -3.32 5.76 56.92
N THR A 356 -3.33 4.60 56.26
CA THR A 356 -3.77 4.47 54.87
C THR A 356 -4.84 3.40 54.72
N ASP A 357 -5.70 3.57 53.72
CA ASP A 357 -6.60 2.54 53.23
C ASP A 357 -6.21 2.15 51.79
N PRO A 358 -5.68 0.94 51.54
CA PRO A 358 -5.36 -0.11 52.50
C PRO A 358 -4.12 0.20 53.37
N PRO A 359 -3.99 -0.41 54.58
CA PRO A 359 -2.83 -0.20 55.47
C PRO A 359 -1.55 -0.83 54.91
N GLY A 360 -0.39 -0.47 55.44
CA GLY A 360 0.90 -1.05 55.07
C GLY A 360 1.73 -0.20 54.10
N ALA A 361 1.49 1.10 54.01
CA ALA A 361 2.28 2.02 53.20
C ALA A 361 3.54 2.46 53.95
N ARG A 362 4.68 2.52 53.27
CA ARG A 362 5.92 3.11 53.76
C ARG A 362 5.72 4.62 53.92
N VAL A 363 6.16 5.15 55.06
CA VAL A 363 6.04 6.57 55.39
C VAL A 363 7.41 7.24 55.29
N SER A 364 7.49 8.37 54.59
CA SER A 364 8.65 9.27 54.64
C SER A 364 8.21 10.67 55.06
N ILE A 365 8.98 11.31 55.96
CA ILE A 365 8.73 12.67 56.43
C ILE A 365 9.93 13.54 56.05
N ASN A 366 9.68 14.65 55.36
CA ASN A 366 10.69 15.58 54.85
C ASN A 366 11.81 14.87 54.07
N GLY A 367 11.42 13.89 53.25
CA GLY A 367 12.35 13.10 52.42
C GLY A 367 13.11 11.99 53.17
N LYS A 368 12.91 11.81 54.48
CA LYS A 368 13.53 10.72 55.26
C LYS A 368 12.50 9.63 55.57
N ALA A 369 12.81 8.39 55.23
CA ALA A 369 12.00 7.24 55.57
C ALA A 369 11.87 7.12 57.10
N VAL A 370 10.66 6.87 57.58
CA VAL A 370 10.41 6.56 58.99
C VAL A 370 10.78 5.10 59.20
N THR A 371 11.83 4.86 59.97
CA THR A 371 12.37 3.53 60.24
C THR A 371 12.42 3.23 61.73
N ARG A 372 12.38 1.94 62.10
CA ARG A 372 12.63 1.48 63.47
C ARG A 372 13.70 0.38 63.48
N VAL A 373 14.41 0.23 64.59
CA VAL A 373 15.40 -0.84 64.75
C VAL A 373 14.72 -2.05 65.40
N VAL A 374 14.79 -3.21 64.75
CA VAL A 374 14.29 -4.50 65.28
C VAL A 374 15.41 -5.51 65.14
N GLY A 375 15.89 -6.07 66.26
CA GLY A 375 16.97 -7.07 66.27
C GLY A 375 18.29 -6.57 65.62
N GLY A 376 18.64 -5.30 65.82
CA GLY A 376 19.85 -4.68 65.24
C GLY A 376 19.75 -4.29 63.77
N LYS A 377 18.60 -4.51 63.10
CA LYS A 377 18.36 -4.11 61.71
C LYS A 377 17.35 -2.97 61.62
N THR A 378 17.63 -1.99 60.76
CA THR A 378 16.71 -0.90 60.43
C THR A 378 15.64 -1.40 59.47
N VAL A 379 14.37 -1.31 59.86
CA VAL A 379 13.21 -1.68 59.04
C VAL A 379 12.27 -0.50 58.86
N ASP A 380 11.61 -0.43 57.71
CA ASP A 380 10.62 0.61 57.44
C ASP A 380 9.42 0.50 58.37
N VAL A 381 8.89 1.64 58.78
CA VAL A 381 7.64 1.75 59.51
C VAL A 381 6.51 1.88 58.50
N LEU A 382 5.52 0.99 58.61
CA LEU A 382 4.36 0.93 57.74
C LEU A 382 3.11 1.49 58.44
N THR A 383 2.16 2.04 57.69
CA THR A 383 0.86 2.50 58.22
C THR A 383 -0.04 1.34 58.67
N PRO A 384 -0.93 1.53 59.66
CA PRO A 384 -1.05 2.71 60.51
C PRO A 384 0.14 2.83 61.47
N THR A 385 0.66 4.04 61.66
CA THR A 385 1.77 4.31 62.58
C THR A 385 1.62 5.66 63.24
N THR A 386 2.21 5.82 64.42
CA THR A 386 2.34 7.11 65.10
C THR A 386 3.80 7.48 65.16
N VAL A 387 4.16 8.60 64.54
CA VAL A 387 5.51 9.14 64.61
C VAL A 387 5.57 10.10 65.81
N PRO A 388 6.28 9.74 66.89
CA PRO A 388 6.41 10.61 68.05
C PRO A 388 7.38 11.76 67.74
N ASN A 389 7.30 12.82 68.55
CA ASN A 389 8.33 13.85 68.63
C ASN A 389 8.61 14.65 67.33
N LEU A 390 7.56 15.00 66.57
CA LEU A 390 7.71 15.89 65.41
C LEU A 390 7.61 17.36 65.85
N ARG A 391 8.46 18.23 65.28
CA ARG A 391 8.46 19.67 65.58
C ARG A 391 7.15 20.30 65.11
N ALA A 392 6.38 20.87 66.05
CA ALA A 392 5.15 21.57 65.74
C ALA A 392 5.41 23.00 65.21
N GLY A 393 4.48 23.54 64.41
CA GLY A 393 4.57 24.88 63.83
C GLY A 393 5.24 24.97 62.46
N GLN A 394 5.88 23.90 61.98
CA GLN A 394 6.47 23.77 60.65
C GLN A 394 5.63 22.88 59.72
N ASP A 395 5.75 23.10 58.41
CA ASP A 395 5.15 22.26 57.40
C ASP A 395 5.95 20.96 57.25
N LEU A 396 5.28 19.82 57.38
CA LEU A 396 5.85 18.50 57.25
C LEU A 396 5.38 17.88 55.93
N SER A 397 6.33 17.54 55.05
CA SER A 397 6.04 16.84 53.79
C SER A 397 6.05 15.33 54.02
N ILE A 398 4.90 14.69 53.90
CA ILE A 398 4.67 13.27 54.13
C ILE A 398 4.53 12.60 52.76
N ALA A 399 5.40 11.63 52.45
CA ALA A 399 5.25 10.74 51.30
C ALA A 399 4.78 9.36 51.77
N LEU A 400 3.79 8.82 51.08
CA LEU A 400 3.19 7.50 51.34
C LEU A 400 3.35 6.65 50.09
N GLU A 401 4.07 5.53 50.24
CA GLU A 401 4.38 4.63 49.13
C GLU A 401 3.92 3.21 49.46
N LYS A 402 3.20 2.59 48.54
CA LYS A 402 2.80 1.19 48.64
C LYS A 402 2.83 0.55 47.26
N ASP A 403 3.43 -0.64 47.16
CA ASP A 403 3.54 -1.38 45.89
C ASP A 403 2.17 -1.60 45.25
N GLY A 404 2.06 -1.24 43.97
CA GLY A 404 0.82 -1.34 43.20
C GLY A 404 -0.19 -0.22 43.44
N PHE A 405 0.17 0.81 44.23
CA PHE A 405 -0.64 2.01 44.45
C PHE A 405 0.09 3.26 43.94
N VAL A 406 -0.66 4.33 43.69
CA VAL A 406 -0.10 5.64 43.34
C VAL A 406 0.51 6.26 44.60
N ALA A 407 1.76 6.72 44.53
CA ALA A 407 2.43 7.39 45.64
C ALA A 407 1.72 8.72 45.96
N VAL A 408 1.52 9.00 47.25
CA VAL A 408 0.81 10.20 47.70
C VAL A 408 1.73 11.10 48.52
N HIS A 409 1.73 12.40 48.20
CA HIS A 409 2.40 13.43 48.98
C HIS A 409 1.37 14.33 49.68
N ARG A 410 1.57 14.60 50.98
CA ARG A 410 0.74 15.49 51.80
C ARG A 410 1.61 16.41 52.63
N VAL A 411 1.26 17.70 52.65
CA VAL A 411 1.88 18.67 53.55
C VAL A 411 0.96 18.89 54.74
N VAL A 412 1.50 18.78 55.95
CA VAL A 412 0.73 18.86 57.20
C VAL A 412 1.44 19.77 58.18
N ARG A 413 0.70 20.68 58.81
CA ARG A 413 1.21 21.57 59.85
C ARG A 413 0.66 21.16 61.22
N LEU A 414 1.53 20.69 62.10
CA LEU A 414 1.14 20.25 63.44
C LEU A 414 0.95 21.44 64.39
N LYS A 415 -0.11 21.38 65.21
CA LYS A 415 -0.30 22.33 66.32
C LYS A 415 0.52 21.87 67.53
N PRO A 416 1.15 22.80 68.29
CA PRO A 416 1.84 22.49 69.55
C PRO A 416 1.02 21.64 70.51
N ASN A 417 1.63 20.61 71.11
CA ASN A 417 1.06 19.77 72.17
C ASN A 417 -0.30 19.12 71.82
N LYS A 418 -0.65 19.01 70.54
CA LYS A 418 -1.87 18.38 70.06
C LYS A 418 -1.51 17.27 69.07
N ALA A 419 -2.04 16.07 69.28
CA ALA A 419 -1.88 14.97 68.35
C ALA A 419 -2.49 15.33 66.98
N GLY A 420 -1.69 15.21 65.93
CA GLY A 420 -2.16 15.31 64.55
C GLY A 420 -2.59 13.95 64.01
N SER A 421 -3.47 13.93 63.02
CA SER A 421 -3.82 12.73 62.29
C SER A 421 -3.87 12.98 60.78
N VAL A 422 -3.40 12.00 60.02
CA VAL A 422 -3.44 11.96 58.56
C VAL A 422 -3.98 10.61 58.15
N HIS A 423 -5.11 10.62 57.46
CA HIS A 423 -5.68 9.43 56.84
C HIS A 423 -5.71 9.61 55.33
N VAL A 424 -5.17 8.65 54.59
CA VAL A 424 -5.08 8.70 53.12
C VAL A 424 -5.59 7.40 52.51
N LYS A 425 -6.63 7.49 51.70
CA LYS A 425 -7.04 6.38 50.82
C LYS A 425 -6.11 6.32 49.61
N LEU A 426 -5.46 5.18 49.39
CA LEU A 426 -4.52 4.98 48.29
C LEU A 426 -5.26 4.45 47.06
N GLU A 427 -5.01 5.05 45.90
CA GLU A 427 -5.55 4.60 44.63
C GLU A 427 -4.64 3.53 44.00
N ARG A 428 -5.25 2.48 43.42
CA ARG A 428 -4.48 1.45 42.72
C ARG A 428 -3.82 2.04 41.48
N ARG A 429 -2.55 1.72 41.28
CA ARG A 429 -1.85 2.02 40.04
C ARG A 429 -2.45 1.17 38.92
N MET A 430 -2.91 1.82 37.86
CA MET A 430 -3.44 1.14 36.66
C MET A 430 -2.34 1.00 35.60
N VAL A 431 -2.47 -0.03 34.78
CA VAL A 431 -1.61 -0.33 33.63
C VAL A 431 -2.46 -0.47 32.39
N SER A 432 -2.08 0.24 31.33
CA SER A 432 -2.74 0.17 30.02
C SER A 432 -2.18 -1.01 29.21
N VAL A 433 -3.00 -2.04 28.98
CA VAL A 433 -2.66 -3.19 28.14
C VAL A 433 -3.28 -3.00 26.75
N ALA A 434 -2.45 -2.80 25.73
CA ALA A 434 -2.87 -2.76 24.34
C ALA A 434 -2.89 -4.17 23.75
N VAL A 435 -4.05 -4.61 23.26
CA VAL A 435 -4.25 -5.89 22.60
C VAL A 435 -4.58 -5.63 21.13
N THR A 436 -3.73 -6.14 20.24
CA THR A 436 -3.97 -6.14 18.80
C THR A 436 -3.93 -7.56 18.28
N THR A 437 -4.68 -7.85 17.21
CA THR A 437 -4.69 -9.18 16.60
C THR A 437 -4.50 -9.11 15.10
N ALA A 438 -3.91 -10.15 14.53
CA ALA A 438 -3.83 -10.37 13.10
C ALA A 438 -4.68 -11.61 12.75
N PRO A 439 -5.83 -11.47 12.09
CA PRO A 439 -6.45 -10.21 11.64
C PRO A 439 -7.15 -9.43 12.78
N SER A 440 -7.36 -8.11 12.60
CA SER A 440 -7.94 -7.19 13.60
C SER A 440 -9.47 -7.23 13.69
N GLY A 441 -10.05 -7.01 14.86
CA GLY A 441 -11.49 -7.16 15.12
C GLY A 441 -11.83 -8.48 15.80
N ALA A 442 -10.86 -9.09 16.47
CA ALA A 442 -11.10 -10.26 17.32
C ALA A 442 -11.69 -9.80 18.66
N GLU A 443 -12.65 -10.55 19.18
CA GLU A 443 -13.19 -10.34 20.52
C GLU A 443 -12.11 -10.58 21.57
N VAL A 444 -11.96 -9.63 22.49
CA VAL A 444 -10.98 -9.66 23.58
C VAL A 444 -11.70 -9.93 24.89
N ILE A 445 -11.37 -11.05 25.53
CA ILE A 445 -11.99 -11.55 26.76
C ILE A 445 -10.93 -11.53 27.86
N VAL A 446 -11.23 -10.88 28.98
CA VAL A 446 -10.32 -10.73 30.12
C VAL A 446 -11.01 -11.24 31.38
N ASP A 447 -10.40 -12.23 32.04
CA ASP A 447 -10.94 -12.93 33.21
C ASP A 447 -12.38 -13.41 32.99
N GLY A 448 -12.64 -13.95 31.79
CA GLY A 448 -13.95 -14.46 31.39
C GLY A 448 -14.97 -13.41 30.97
N ARG A 449 -14.63 -12.11 30.98
CA ARG A 449 -15.54 -11.03 30.56
C ARG A 449 -15.11 -10.42 29.23
N VAL A 450 -16.04 -10.27 28.29
CA VAL A 450 -15.80 -9.57 27.02
C VAL A 450 -15.51 -8.10 27.31
N ARG A 451 -14.41 -7.58 26.74
CA ARG A 451 -13.97 -6.18 26.89
C ARG A 451 -14.15 -5.35 25.63
N GLY A 452 -14.30 -5.98 24.47
CA GLY A 452 -14.44 -5.31 23.18
C GLY A 452 -13.77 -6.10 22.06
N THR A 453 -13.44 -5.44 20.95
CA THR A 453 -12.72 -6.03 19.82
C THR A 453 -11.37 -5.37 19.60
N SER A 454 -10.38 -6.12 19.13
CA SER A 454 -9.04 -5.62 18.83
C SER A 454 -9.05 -4.67 17.60
N PRO A 455 -8.20 -3.62 17.54
CA PRO A 455 -7.28 -3.14 18.57
C PRO A 455 -8.02 -2.58 19.79
N LEU A 456 -7.61 -2.98 20.99
CA LEU A 456 -8.24 -2.55 22.24
C LEU A 456 -7.19 -2.21 23.29
N ARG A 457 -7.35 -1.09 24.00
CA ARG A 457 -6.58 -0.79 25.23
C ARG A 457 -7.46 -1.07 26.45
N ILE A 458 -6.90 -1.78 27.43
CA ILE A 458 -7.61 -2.20 28.64
C ILE A 458 -6.80 -1.74 29.84
N GLU A 459 -7.41 -0.96 30.73
CA GLU A 459 -6.79 -0.56 31.99
C GLU A 459 -6.96 -1.67 33.04
N ILE A 460 -5.85 -2.17 33.57
CA ILE A 460 -5.84 -3.26 34.56
C ILE A 460 -4.99 -2.83 35.77
N PRO A 461 -5.42 -3.11 37.01
CA PRO A 461 -4.60 -2.82 38.19
C PRO A 461 -3.25 -3.53 38.13
N PHE A 462 -2.17 -2.82 38.46
CA PHE A 462 -0.81 -3.32 38.51
C PHE A 462 -0.66 -4.53 39.47
N GLY A 463 0.17 -5.50 39.09
CA GLY A 463 0.46 -6.69 39.90
C GLY A 463 -0.67 -7.74 39.95
N LYS A 464 -1.71 -7.58 39.12
CA LYS A 464 -2.77 -8.57 38.96
C LYS A 464 -2.39 -9.61 37.91
N ARG A 465 -2.60 -10.89 38.21
CA ARG A 465 -2.62 -11.99 37.21
C ARG A 465 -3.93 -11.97 36.43
N VAL A 466 -3.83 -12.07 35.11
CA VAL A 466 -4.92 -11.89 34.16
C VAL A 466 -4.97 -13.08 33.20
N LYS A 467 -6.18 -13.61 32.97
CA LYS A 467 -6.45 -14.59 31.91
C LYS A 467 -7.04 -13.89 30.70
N LEU A 468 -6.30 -13.86 29.60
CA LEU A 468 -6.72 -13.28 28.32
C LEU A 468 -7.12 -14.39 27.36
N ALA A 469 -8.26 -14.23 26.70
CA ALA A 469 -8.61 -14.99 25.51
C ALA A 469 -8.94 -14.03 24.36
N VAL A 470 -8.49 -14.34 23.16
CA VAL A 470 -8.91 -13.63 21.95
C VAL A 470 -9.55 -14.61 20.97
N SER A 471 -10.72 -14.24 20.46
CA SER A 471 -11.53 -15.11 19.61
C SER A 471 -12.03 -14.38 18.39
N ARG A 472 -12.05 -15.06 17.24
CA ARG A 472 -12.61 -14.52 16.01
C ARG A 472 -13.18 -15.65 15.16
N ILE A 473 -14.35 -15.43 14.56
CA ILE A 473 -15.00 -16.40 13.67
C ILE A 473 -14.04 -16.82 12.56
N GLY A 474 -13.89 -18.13 12.37
CA GLY A 474 -13.00 -18.73 11.39
C GLY A 474 -11.56 -18.92 11.87
N PHE A 475 -11.21 -18.43 13.06
CA PHE A 475 -9.86 -18.54 13.61
C PHE A 475 -9.85 -19.33 14.93
N LYS A 476 -8.69 -19.88 15.28
CA LYS A 476 -8.49 -20.53 16.59
C LYS A 476 -8.45 -19.47 17.69
N THR A 477 -9.15 -19.73 18.80
CA THR A 477 -9.05 -18.90 20.00
C THR A 477 -7.66 -19.04 20.62
N ILE A 478 -7.00 -17.91 20.88
CA ILE A 478 -5.74 -17.88 21.63
C ILE A 478 -6.05 -17.55 23.08
N ARG A 479 -5.41 -18.27 24.01
CA ARG A 479 -5.44 -17.99 25.45
C ARG A 479 -4.03 -17.66 25.95
N ARG A 480 -3.91 -16.66 26.81
CA ARG A 480 -2.67 -16.26 27.47
C ARG A 480 -2.94 -15.81 28.89
N ASP A 481 -2.09 -16.24 29.81
CA ASP A 481 -2.08 -15.75 31.18
C ASP A 481 -0.86 -14.85 31.35
N PHE A 482 -1.04 -13.67 31.97
CA PHE A 482 0.06 -12.74 32.22
C PHE A 482 -0.12 -11.97 33.54
N ASP A 483 0.97 -11.41 34.05
CA ASP A 483 1.01 -10.61 35.26
C ASP A 483 1.27 -9.14 34.90
N THR A 484 0.39 -8.23 35.31
CA THR A 484 0.53 -6.79 35.02
C THR A 484 1.67 -6.12 35.81
N GLY A 485 2.29 -6.83 36.76
CA GLY A 485 3.50 -6.42 37.44
C GLY A 485 4.80 -6.69 36.67
N LYS A 486 4.75 -7.52 35.61
CA LYS A 486 5.94 -7.98 34.87
C LYS A 486 5.65 -8.14 33.38
N GLY A 487 6.39 -7.43 32.52
CA GLY A 487 6.41 -7.68 31.07
C GLY A 487 5.90 -6.52 30.20
N ASN A 488 5.72 -6.82 28.90
CA ASN A 488 5.29 -5.85 27.89
C ASN A 488 3.76 -5.78 27.84
N PHE A 489 3.22 -4.57 27.90
CA PHE A 489 1.77 -4.31 27.87
C PHE A 489 1.22 -4.11 26.46
N ASN A 490 2.02 -4.31 25.41
CA ASN A 490 1.57 -4.36 24.02
C ASN A 490 1.55 -5.82 23.54
N LEU A 491 0.36 -6.43 23.56
CA LEU A 491 0.11 -7.80 23.12
C LEU A 491 -0.31 -7.80 21.65
N HIS A 492 0.50 -8.43 20.81
CA HIS A 492 0.20 -8.67 19.40
C HIS A 492 -0.05 -10.18 19.21
N LEU A 493 -1.27 -10.56 18.86
CA LEU A 493 -1.69 -11.97 18.77
C LEU A 493 -2.12 -12.32 17.33
N ALA A 494 -1.31 -13.10 16.63
CA ALA A 494 -1.67 -13.65 15.34
C ALA A 494 -2.59 -14.86 15.52
N LEU A 495 -3.83 -14.76 15.05
CA LEU A 495 -4.84 -15.81 15.17
C LEU A 495 -4.71 -16.77 13.98
N PRO A 496 -4.35 -18.05 14.19
CA PRO A 496 -4.33 -19.03 13.11
C PRO A 496 -5.75 -19.33 12.61
N ILE A 497 -5.89 -19.65 11.34
CA ILE A 497 -7.18 -20.12 10.79
C ILE A 497 -7.56 -21.43 11.49
N SER A 498 -8.85 -21.57 11.80
CA SER A 498 -9.38 -22.82 12.35
C SER A 498 -9.42 -23.88 11.23
N PRO A 499 -8.98 -25.13 11.49
CA PRO A 499 -9.00 -26.20 10.48
C PRO A 499 -10.42 -26.50 9.97
N GLU A 500 -11.47 -26.15 10.73
CA GLU A 500 -12.87 -26.28 10.32
C GLU A 500 -13.28 -25.33 9.18
N PHE A 501 -12.41 -24.41 8.78
CA PHE A 501 -12.64 -23.43 7.72
C PHE A 501 -11.69 -23.66 6.56
N GLY A 502 -12.19 -23.40 5.35
CA GLY A 502 -11.39 -23.27 4.14
C GLY A 502 -11.47 -21.84 3.61
N SER A 503 -10.71 -21.55 2.56
CA SER A 503 -10.69 -20.22 1.95
C SER A 503 -11.09 -20.26 0.49
N LEU A 504 -11.73 -19.19 0.02
CA LEU A 504 -12.12 -19.00 -1.36
C LEU A 504 -11.49 -17.73 -1.92
N VAL A 505 -10.83 -17.85 -3.08
CA VAL A 505 -10.32 -16.74 -3.89
C VAL A 505 -11.09 -16.73 -5.20
N VAL A 506 -11.65 -15.58 -5.58
CA VAL A 506 -12.53 -15.48 -6.75
C VAL A 506 -12.02 -14.42 -7.71
N THR A 507 -11.84 -14.81 -8.97
CA THR A 507 -11.44 -13.90 -10.07
C THR A 507 -12.37 -14.10 -11.28
N THR A 508 -12.53 -13.05 -12.09
CA THR A 508 -13.27 -13.12 -13.34
C THR A 508 -12.49 -12.52 -14.50
N VAL A 509 -12.84 -12.96 -15.71
CA VAL A 509 -12.43 -12.33 -16.96
C VAL A 509 -13.71 -11.91 -17.71
N PRO A 510 -13.96 -10.59 -17.87
CA PRO A 510 -13.18 -9.45 -17.37
C PRO A 510 -13.23 -9.31 -15.83
N PRO A 511 -12.28 -8.57 -15.21
CA PRO A 511 -12.40 -8.18 -13.81
C PRO A 511 -13.54 -7.18 -13.62
N GLY A 512 -14.02 -7.01 -12.39
CA GLY A 512 -15.05 -6.03 -12.05
C GLY A 512 -16.46 -6.62 -11.86
N ALA A 513 -16.59 -7.94 -11.76
CA ALA A 513 -17.88 -8.60 -11.57
C ALA A 513 -18.34 -8.51 -10.11
N THR A 514 -19.64 -8.30 -9.92
CA THR A 514 -20.32 -8.45 -8.64
C THR A 514 -20.53 -9.95 -8.38
N VAL A 515 -20.23 -10.39 -7.16
CA VAL A 515 -20.37 -11.81 -6.78
C VAL A 515 -21.32 -11.93 -5.59
N LYS A 516 -22.26 -12.87 -5.64
CA LYS A 516 -23.10 -13.25 -4.51
C LYS A 516 -22.73 -14.65 -4.05
N LEU A 517 -22.67 -14.87 -2.74
CA LEU A 517 -22.43 -16.16 -2.09
C LEU A 517 -23.70 -16.57 -1.35
N ASP A 518 -24.28 -17.72 -1.69
CA ASP A 518 -25.56 -18.21 -1.16
C ASP A 518 -26.64 -17.12 -1.18
N GLY A 519 -26.71 -16.36 -2.28
CA GLY A 519 -27.66 -15.24 -2.48
C GLY A 519 -27.25 -13.90 -1.86
N LYS A 520 -26.23 -13.85 -0.98
CA LYS A 520 -25.76 -12.61 -0.35
C LYS A 520 -24.62 -11.97 -1.14
N THR A 521 -24.80 -10.73 -1.58
CA THR A 521 -23.75 -9.96 -2.28
C THR A 521 -22.52 -9.79 -1.41
N LEU A 522 -21.35 -10.16 -1.95
CA LEU A 522 -20.06 -9.93 -1.31
C LEU A 522 -19.63 -8.48 -1.51
N GLU A 523 -18.94 -7.92 -0.51
CA GLU A 523 -18.37 -6.57 -0.63
C GLU A 523 -17.22 -6.55 -1.66
N GLY A 524 -17.25 -5.56 -2.54
CA GLY A 524 -16.27 -5.36 -3.61
C GLY A 524 -16.70 -5.99 -4.94
N LYS A 525 -15.78 -5.94 -5.91
CA LYS A 525 -15.90 -6.55 -7.24
C LYS A 525 -14.67 -7.42 -7.49
N THR A 526 -14.77 -8.40 -8.37
CA THR A 526 -13.63 -9.29 -8.69
C THR A 526 -12.45 -8.51 -9.29
N PRO A 527 -11.19 -8.93 -9.03
CA PRO A 527 -10.79 -10.01 -8.12
C PRO A 527 -11.12 -9.68 -6.65
N LEU A 528 -11.74 -10.63 -5.95
CA LEU A 528 -12.14 -10.44 -4.55
C LEU A 528 -11.00 -10.87 -3.61
N PRO A 529 -10.83 -10.19 -2.46
CA PRO A 529 -9.89 -10.66 -1.44
C PRO A 529 -10.27 -12.05 -0.94
N LYS A 530 -9.28 -12.81 -0.49
CA LYS A 530 -9.45 -14.16 0.09
C LYS A 530 -10.56 -14.14 1.16
N ARG A 531 -11.60 -14.95 0.97
CA ARG A 531 -12.71 -15.08 1.92
C ARG A 531 -12.58 -16.38 2.68
N LEU A 532 -12.80 -16.33 3.99
CA LEU A 532 -12.78 -17.51 4.85
C LEU A 532 -14.21 -18.03 5.01
N LEU A 533 -14.42 -19.30 4.71
CA LEU A 533 -15.72 -19.97 4.67
C LEU A 533 -15.68 -21.27 5.46
N LYS A 534 -16.82 -21.72 5.98
CA LYS A 534 -16.91 -23.02 6.66
C LYS A 534 -16.51 -24.13 5.68
N GLY A 535 -15.60 -25.00 6.10
CA GLY A 535 -15.13 -26.14 5.32
C GLY A 535 -16.15 -27.28 5.25
N GLU A 536 -15.92 -28.22 4.33
CA GLU A 536 -16.83 -29.33 3.99
C GLU A 536 -18.25 -28.85 3.64
N LYS A 537 -18.36 -27.65 3.05
CA LYS A 537 -19.62 -27.07 2.60
C LYS A 537 -19.51 -26.63 1.14
N THR A 538 -20.57 -26.89 0.38
CA THR A 538 -20.75 -26.36 -0.97
C THR A 538 -21.53 -25.05 -0.92
N TYR A 539 -21.03 -24.04 -1.63
CA TYR A 539 -21.63 -22.72 -1.75
C TYR A 539 -22.07 -22.45 -3.18
N GLN A 540 -23.17 -21.71 -3.33
CA GLN A 540 -23.62 -21.21 -4.62
C GLN A 540 -23.06 -19.80 -4.84
N LEU A 541 -22.26 -19.63 -5.90
CA LEU A 541 -21.74 -18.33 -6.31
C LEU A 541 -22.45 -17.87 -7.58
N SER A 542 -23.03 -16.67 -7.56
CA SER A 542 -23.54 -16.02 -8.77
C SER A 542 -22.70 -14.79 -9.13
N PHE A 543 -22.53 -14.57 -10.43
CA PHE A 543 -21.64 -13.59 -11.02
C PHE A 543 -22.42 -12.68 -11.96
N GLU A 544 -22.30 -11.38 -11.76
CA GLU A 544 -22.99 -10.34 -12.54
C GLU A 544 -21.97 -9.30 -13.00
N HIS A 545 -22.01 -8.94 -14.29
CA HIS A 545 -21.16 -7.91 -14.88
C HIS A 545 -21.88 -7.29 -16.08
N ASP A 546 -21.82 -5.98 -16.20
CA ASP A 546 -22.48 -5.23 -17.29
C ASP A 546 -21.95 -5.68 -18.65
N GLY A 547 -22.86 -5.99 -19.59
CA GLY A 547 -22.51 -6.50 -20.91
C GLY A 547 -22.09 -7.98 -20.94
N TYR A 548 -22.32 -8.73 -19.86
CA TYR A 548 -22.04 -10.16 -19.78
C TYR A 548 -23.23 -10.96 -19.26
N ARG A 549 -23.32 -12.22 -19.69
CA ARG A 549 -24.36 -13.14 -19.24
C ARG A 549 -24.13 -13.49 -17.76
N PRO A 550 -25.16 -13.38 -16.89
CA PRO A 550 -25.07 -13.86 -15.52
C PRO A 550 -24.71 -15.34 -15.48
N LEU A 551 -23.86 -15.72 -14.53
CA LEU A 551 -23.40 -17.09 -14.37
C LEU A 551 -23.54 -17.53 -12.92
N THR A 552 -23.90 -18.80 -12.69
CA THR A 552 -23.95 -19.41 -11.36
C THR A 552 -23.08 -20.67 -11.32
N ARG A 553 -22.35 -20.87 -10.22
CA ARG A 553 -21.47 -22.03 -9.99
C ARG A 553 -21.64 -22.56 -8.57
N MET A 554 -21.58 -23.87 -8.41
CA MET A 554 -21.45 -24.53 -7.11
C MET A 554 -19.96 -24.77 -6.82
N VAL A 555 -19.51 -24.40 -5.63
CA VAL A 555 -18.11 -24.56 -5.21
C VAL A 555 -18.06 -25.22 -3.84
N SER A 556 -17.42 -26.39 -3.77
CA SER A 556 -17.12 -27.05 -2.50
C SER A 556 -15.85 -26.45 -1.90
N ILE A 557 -15.90 -26.13 -0.60
CA ILE A 557 -14.77 -25.60 0.17
C ILE A 557 -14.30 -26.67 1.15
N PRO A 558 -13.17 -27.35 0.90
CA PRO A 558 -12.60 -28.30 1.86
C PRO A 558 -12.04 -27.60 3.11
N LYS A 559 -11.98 -28.31 4.23
CA LYS A 559 -11.35 -27.85 5.48
C LYS A 559 -9.86 -27.57 5.28
N GLY A 560 -9.37 -26.44 5.80
CA GLY A 560 -7.96 -26.03 5.74
C GLY A 560 -7.41 -25.67 4.35
N GLN A 561 -8.16 -25.88 3.27
CA GLN A 561 -7.68 -25.66 1.91
C GLN A 561 -8.06 -24.29 1.36
N VAL A 562 -7.29 -23.82 0.39
CA VAL A 562 -7.62 -22.62 -0.41
C VAL A 562 -8.13 -23.07 -1.76
N VAL A 563 -9.38 -22.71 -2.08
CA VAL A 563 -10.01 -22.93 -3.36
C VAL A 563 -9.91 -21.65 -4.18
N THR A 564 -9.28 -21.72 -5.35
CA THR A 564 -9.25 -20.61 -6.31
C THR A 564 -10.26 -20.88 -7.42
N LEU A 565 -11.24 -20.00 -7.56
CA LEU A 565 -12.22 -20.03 -8.64
C LEU A 565 -11.93 -18.89 -9.63
N ALA A 566 -11.54 -19.26 -10.85
CA ALA A 566 -11.42 -18.35 -11.98
C ALA A 566 -12.61 -18.54 -12.93
N VAL A 567 -13.32 -17.46 -13.23
CA VAL A 567 -14.54 -17.48 -14.05
C VAL A 567 -14.38 -16.63 -15.31
N LYS A 568 -14.50 -17.24 -16.49
CA LYS A 568 -14.62 -16.50 -17.75
C LYS A 568 -16.08 -16.21 -18.04
N MET A 569 -16.44 -14.94 -18.11
CA MET A 569 -17.81 -14.50 -18.41
C MET A 569 -18.02 -14.40 -19.92
N VAL A 570 -19.26 -14.65 -20.36
CA VAL A 570 -19.62 -14.59 -21.79
C VAL A 570 -20.19 -13.21 -22.09
N ALA A 571 -19.52 -12.45 -22.94
CA ALA A 571 -19.99 -11.15 -23.40
C ALA A 571 -21.31 -11.30 -24.17
N VAL A 572 -22.27 -10.42 -23.91
CA VAL A 572 -23.58 -10.36 -24.57
C VAL A 572 -23.95 -8.93 -24.89
N GLY A 573 -24.74 -8.73 -25.94
CA GLY A 573 -25.41 -7.48 -26.28
C GLY A 573 -26.89 -7.75 -26.61
N GLY A 574 -27.62 -6.70 -26.99
CA GLY A 574 -29.01 -6.79 -27.38
C GLY A 574 -29.21 -6.66 -28.89
N LEU A 575 -30.29 -7.26 -29.39
CA LEU A 575 -30.75 -7.13 -30.78
C LEU A 575 -32.26 -6.87 -30.80
N SER A 576 -32.66 -5.76 -31.40
CA SER A 576 -34.06 -5.43 -31.68
C SER A 576 -34.26 -5.36 -33.20
N VAL A 577 -35.23 -6.09 -33.71
CA VAL A 577 -35.61 -6.11 -35.13
C VAL A 577 -37.06 -5.71 -35.28
N GLN A 578 -37.28 -4.61 -36.00
CA GLN A 578 -38.61 -4.08 -36.31
C GLN A 578 -38.81 -4.01 -37.82
N SER A 579 -40.07 -4.18 -38.25
CA SER A 579 -40.46 -4.08 -39.65
C SER A 579 -41.85 -3.48 -39.77
N ASN A 580 -42.08 -2.65 -40.80
CA ASN A 580 -43.40 -2.09 -41.09
C ASN A 580 -44.40 -3.12 -41.66
N VAL A 581 -43.91 -4.30 -42.06
CA VAL A 581 -44.72 -5.47 -42.46
C VAL A 581 -44.30 -6.69 -41.64
N GLU A 582 -45.24 -7.59 -41.36
CA GLU A 582 -44.93 -8.83 -40.64
C GLU A 582 -43.90 -9.67 -41.42
N VAL A 583 -42.75 -9.97 -40.82
CA VAL A 583 -41.73 -10.84 -41.41
C VAL A 583 -41.21 -11.83 -40.39
N LEU A 584 -40.87 -13.04 -40.83
CA LEU A 584 -40.09 -13.99 -40.04
C LEU A 584 -38.62 -13.56 -40.03
N VAL A 585 -38.04 -13.45 -38.84
CA VAL A 585 -36.66 -13.05 -38.60
C VAL A 585 -35.82 -14.29 -38.34
N PHE A 586 -34.76 -14.48 -39.12
CA PHE A 586 -33.75 -15.50 -38.91
C PHE A 586 -32.41 -14.85 -38.62
N LEU A 587 -31.70 -15.35 -37.60
CA LEU A 587 -30.36 -14.93 -37.24
C LEU A 587 -29.41 -16.12 -37.46
N ASN A 588 -28.44 -15.98 -38.38
CA ASN A 588 -27.56 -17.09 -38.80
C ASN A 588 -28.36 -18.39 -39.13
N ASN A 589 -29.45 -18.25 -39.89
CA ASN A 589 -30.40 -19.31 -40.28
C ASN A 589 -31.29 -19.88 -39.16
N ARG A 590 -31.12 -19.49 -37.89
CA ARG A 590 -32.04 -19.85 -36.81
C ARG A 590 -33.24 -18.91 -36.78
N LEU A 591 -34.46 -19.45 -36.80
CA LEU A 591 -35.68 -18.66 -36.65
C LEU A 591 -35.74 -18.05 -35.24
N LEU A 592 -35.86 -16.73 -35.15
CA LEU A 592 -36.11 -16.01 -33.90
C LEU A 592 -37.60 -15.78 -33.65
N GLY A 593 -38.40 -15.55 -34.71
CA GLY A 593 -39.83 -15.30 -34.60
C GLY A 593 -40.33 -14.33 -35.66
N LYS A 594 -41.53 -13.75 -35.45
CA LYS A 594 -42.09 -12.68 -36.28
C LYS A 594 -41.76 -11.31 -35.67
N THR A 595 -41.55 -10.29 -36.49
CA THR A 595 -41.31 -8.91 -35.99
C THR A 595 -42.52 -8.34 -35.21
N PRO A 596 -42.31 -7.58 -34.13
CA PRO A 596 -41.01 -7.18 -33.56
C PRO A 596 -40.32 -8.32 -32.80
N VAL A 597 -39.00 -8.44 -32.96
CA VAL A 597 -38.15 -9.41 -32.24
C VAL A 597 -37.18 -8.66 -31.34
N ILE A 598 -37.14 -9.02 -30.06
CA ILE A 598 -36.19 -8.48 -29.08
C ILE A 598 -35.40 -9.66 -28.49
N GLN A 599 -34.08 -9.61 -28.63
CA GLN A 599 -33.13 -10.58 -28.09
C GLN A 599 -32.15 -9.83 -27.18
N PRO A 600 -32.45 -9.68 -25.87
CA PRO A 600 -31.68 -8.82 -24.96
C PRO A 600 -30.34 -9.41 -24.51
N SER A 601 -30.13 -10.71 -24.70
CA SER A 601 -28.89 -11.41 -24.34
C SER A 601 -28.44 -12.28 -25.51
N LEU A 602 -27.96 -11.62 -26.55
CA LEU A 602 -27.31 -12.23 -27.69
C LEU A 602 -25.80 -12.26 -27.44
N ALA A 603 -25.15 -13.42 -27.60
CA ALA A 603 -23.71 -13.52 -27.41
C ALA A 603 -22.96 -12.53 -28.31
N ALA A 604 -21.84 -11.99 -27.83
CA ALA A 604 -20.98 -11.16 -28.67
C ALA A 604 -20.45 -12.02 -29.84
N GLY A 605 -20.48 -11.48 -31.05
CA GLY A 605 -20.17 -12.25 -32.24
C GLY A 605 -20.65 -11.61 -33.52
N THR A 606 -20.45 -12.32 -34.63
CA THR A 606 -20.80 -11.87 -35.98
C THR A 606 -22.08 -12.56 -36.46
N TYR A 607 -23.04 -11.78 -36.93
CA TYR A 607 -24.39 -12.23 -37.25
C TYR A 607 -24.88 -11.73 -38.61
N ARG A 608 -25.75 -12.52 -39.25
CA ARG A 608 -26.52 -12.13 -40.45
C ARG A 608 -28.00 -12.29 -40.18
N LEU A 609 -28.80 -11.29 -40.58
CA LEU A 609 -30.25 -11.40 -40.60
C LEU A 609 -30.76 -11.88 -41.96
N ARG A 610 -31.84 -12.66 -41.91
CA ARG A 610 -32.73 -12.92 -43.05
C ARG A 610 -34.17 -12.62 -42.63
N LEU A 611 -34.88 -11.88 -43.46
CA LEU A 611 -36.30 -11.53 -43.27
C LEU A 611 -37.11 -12.21 -44.36
N LEU A 612 -38.11 -12.99 -43.96
CA LEU A 612 -38.93 -13.78 -44.87
C LEU A 612 -40.42 -13.51 -44.68
N ASN A 613 -41.12 -13.14 -45.74
CA ASN A 613 -42.57 -13.20 -45.82
C ASN A 613 -42.96 -13.81 -47.17
N LYS A 614 -43.49 -15.04 -47.15
CA LYS A 614 -43.85 -15.77 -48.37
C LYS A 614 -45.02 -15.12 -49.11
N LYS A 615 -46.03 -14.61 -48.38
CA LYS A 615 -47.24 -13.99 -48.97
C LYS A 615 -46.91 -12.70 -49.70
N LEU A 616 -46.00 -11.89 -49.15
CA LEU A 616 -45.55 -10.63 -49.75
C LEU A 616 -44.35 -10.81 -50.69
N LYS A 617 -43.91 -12.05 -50.94
CA LYS A 617 -42.69 -12.36 -51.71
C LYS A 617 -41.46 -11.55 -51.20
N ILE A 618 -41.23 -11.50 -49.89
CA ILE A 618 -40.02 -10.90 -49.27
C ILE A 618 -39.06 -12.01 -48.87
N ASP A 619 -37.81 -11.97 -49.35
CA ASP A 619 -36.66 -12.76 -48.85
C ASP A 619 -35.42 -11.85 -48.84
N TYR A 620 -35.31 -11.00 -47.82
CA TYR A 620 -34.19 -10.09 -47.63
C TYR A 620 -33.09 -10.77 -46.81
N ARG A 621 -31.82 -10.56 -47.18
CA ARG A 621 -30.65 -11.08 -46.47
C ARG A 621 -29.57 -10.02 -46.36
N ASP A 622 -29.00 -9.88 -45.18
CA ASP A 622 -27.81 -9.04 -45.00
C ASP A 622 -26.64 -9.60 -45.83
N ARG A 623 -26.02 -8.73 -46.62
CA ARG A 623 -24.80 -9.07 -47.38
C ARG A 623 -23.57 -9.06 -46.48
N ILE A 624 -23.45 -8.01 -45.69
CA ILE A 624 -22.36 -7.79 -44.75
C ILE A 624 -22.90 -8.19 -43.37
N PRO A 625 -22.24 -9.13 -42.67
CA PRO A 625 -22.65 -9.44 -41.32
C PRO A 625 -22.39 -8.25 -40.40
N PHE A 626 -23.17 -8.13 -39.34
CA PHE A 626 -22.93 -7.15 -38.29
C PHE A 626 -22.32 -7.82 -37.07
N VAL A 627 -21.59 -7.03 -36.29
CA VAL A 627 -20.96 -7.48 -35.05
C VAL A 627 -21.80 -6.99 -33.88
N VAL A 628 -22.03 -7.88 -32.91
CA VAL A 628 -22.57 -7.54 -31.59
C VAL A 628 -21.39 -7.55 -30.63
N LYS A 629 -21.10 -6.42 -29.99
CA LYS A 629 -20.09 -6.31 -28.93
C LYS A 629 -20.74 -6.45 -27.54
N SER A 630 -19.89 -6.59 -26.52
CA SER A 630 -20.33 -6.61 -25.12
C SER A 630 -21.10 -5.33 -24.77
N GLY A 631 -22.31 -5.48 -24.23
CA GLY A 631 -23.18 -4.38 -23.81
C GLY A 631 -23.79 -3.56 -24.95
N GLU A 632 -23.54 -3.91 -26.21
CA GLU A 632 -24.03 -3.15 -27.36
C GLU A 632 -25.50 -3.51 -27.69
N GLU A 633 -26.32 -2.49 -27.92
CA GLU A 633 -27.72 -2.64 -28.36
C GLU A 633 -27.84 -2.39 -29.87
N ILE A 634 -28.07 -3.45 -30.64
CA ILE A 634 -28.25 -3.38 -32.09
C ILE A 634 -29.73 -3.21 -32.43
N ASN A 635 -30.08 -2.03 -32.93
CA ASN A 635 -31.44 -1.73 -33.41
C ASN A 635 -31.50 -1.79 -34.94
N ARG A 636 -32.33 -2.69 -35.48
CA ARG A 636 -32.54 -2.86 -36.93
C ARG A 636 -34.00 -2.59 -37.27
N LYS A 637 -34.24 -1.50 -38.00
CA LYS A 637 -35.57 -1.14 -38.52
C LYS A 637 -35.61 -1.34 -40.03
N TYR A 638 -36.63 -2.04 -40.51
CA TYR A 638 -36.84 -2.32 -41.92
C TYR A 638 -38.18 -1.73 -42.39
N GLU A 639 -38.11 -0.79 -43.33
CA GLU A 639 -39.29 -0.15 -43.90
C GLU A 639 -39.39 -0.54 -45.37
N PHE A 640 -40.24 -1.53 -45.67
CA PHE A 640 -40.47 -2.00 -47.04
C PHE A 640 -41.50 -1.10 -47.73
N GLU A 641 -41.12 -0.60 -48.92
CA GLU A 641 -41.96 0.20 -49.79
C GLU A 641 -42.65 -0.68 -50.83
N LYS A 642 -43.92 -0.35 -51.13
CA LYS A 642 -44.66 -1.00 -52.21
C LYS A 642 -44.22 -0.43 -53.56
N VAL A 643 -43.81 -1.31 -54.47
CA VAL A 643 -43.35 -0.94 -55.82
C VAL A 643 -44.18 -1.68 -56.85
N LEU A 644 -44.99 -0.95 -57.62
CA LEU A 644 -45.82 -1.54 -58.68
C LEU A 644 -44.99 -1.78 -59.93
N ILE A 645 -45.08 -2.99 -60.50
CA ILE A 645 -44.43 -3.33 -61.76
C ILE A 645 -45.33 -2.98 -62.93
N LYS A 646 -44.83 -2.14 -63.84
CA LYS A 646 -45.43 -1.85 -65.13
C LYS A 646 -44.45 -2.28 -66.23
N ALA A 647 -44.71 -3.43 -66.81
CA ALA A 647 -43.85 -4.08 -67.79
C ALA A 647 -44.69 -4.74 -68.92
N PRO A 648 -44.07 -5.15 -70.03
CA PRO A 648 -44.76 -5.95 -71.05
C PRO A 648 -45.33 -7.25 -70.46
N ALA A 649 -46.42 -7.77 -71.03
CA ALA A 649 -47.17 -8.89 -70.47
C ALA A 649 -46.35 -10.19 -70.30
N ASN A 650 -45.37 -10.41 -71.18
CA ASN A 650 -44.45 -11.54 -71.16
C ASN A 650 -43.21 -11.32 -70.26
N ALA A 651 -43.00 -10.12 -69.72
CA ALA A 651 -41.82 -9.82 -68.92
C ALA A 651 -41.88 -10.46 -67.53
N VAL A 652 -40.78 -11.12 -67.16
CA VAL A 652 -40.51 -11.60 -65.80
C VAL A 652 -39.44 -10.72 -65.18
N VAL A 653 -39.80 -10.05 -64.08
CA VAL A 653 -38.90 -9.22 -63.30
C VAL A 653 -38.46 -9.99 -62.07
N SER A 654 -37.18 -9.96 -61.74
CA SER A 654 -36.66 -10.48 -60.48
C SER A 654 -35.76 -9.45 -59.81
N ASP A 655 -35.80 -9.39 -58.49
CA ASP A 655 -34.82 -8.61 -57.74
C ASP A 655 -33.53 -9.42 -57.64
N ARG A 656 -32.38 -8.86 -58.01
CA ARG A 656 -31.07 -9.53 -57.83
C ARG A 656 -30.83 -9.97 -56.38
N ARG A 657 -31.48 -9.33 -55.41
CA ARG A 657 -31.33 -9.64 -53.97
C ARG A 657 -32.24 -10.78 -53.50
N SER A 658 -33.23 -11.19 -54.29
CA SER A 658 -34.12 -12.31 -53.97
C SER A 658 -34.17 -13.31 -55.13
N ARG A 659 -34.76 -14.49 -54.92
CA ARG A 659 -35.07 -15.41 -56.03
C ARG A 659 -36.50 -15.24 -56.52
N ASN A 660 -37.20 -14.22 -56.04
CA ASN A 660 -38.61 -14.02 -56.33
C ASN A 660 -38.76 -13.39 -57.71
N THR A 661 -39.69 -13.93 -58.47
CA THR A 661 -40.07 -13.43 -59.78
C THR A 661 -41.44 -12.78 -59.72
N TYR A 662 -41.61 -11.78 -60.58
CA TYR A 662 -42.79 -10.94 -60.63
C TYR A 662 -43.21 -10.67 -62.06
N LYS A 663 -44.52 -10.57 -62.28
CA LYS A 663 -45.13 -10.25 -63.58
C LYS A 663 -45.65 -8.82 -63.62
N ASN A 664 -46.04 -8.36 -64.80
CA ASN A 664 -46.72 -7.08 -64.96
C ASN A 664 -47.96 -6.98 -64.04
N GLY A 665 -48.14 -5.83 -63.39
CA GLY A 665 -49.23 -5.57 -62.45
C GLY A 665 -49.00 -6.07 -61.02
N GLU A 666 -48.00 -6.91 -60.76
CA GLU A 666 -47.67 -7.34 -59.40
C GLU A 666 -46.94 -6.24 -58.60
N THR A 667 -47.01 -6.35 -57.27
CA THR A 667 -46.35 -5.44 -56.33
C THR A 667 -45.14 -6.11 -55.68
N MET A 668 -43.99 -5.45 -55.74
CA MET A 668 -42.80 -5.80 -54.96
C MET A 668 -42.76 -5.03 -53.65
N TYR A 669 -42.14 -5.61 -52.63
CA TYR A 669 -41.86 -4.96 -51.36
C TYR A 669 -40.35 -4.81 -51.21
N LEU A 670 -39.83 -3.59 -51.41
CA LEU A 670 -38.40 -3.33 -51.49
C LEU A 670 -37.99 -2.30 -50.45
N LEU A 671 -36.78 -2.46 -49.89
CA LEU A 671 -36.21 -1.41 -49.04
C LEU A 671 -35.82 -0.18 -49.88
N PRO A 672 -35.86 1.03 -49.31
CA PRO A 672 -35.40 2.26 -49.95
C PRO A 672 -33.98 2.17 -50.53
N GLY A 673 -33.73 2.97 -51.57
CA GLY A 673 -32.42 3.07 -52.23
C GLY A 673 -32.35 2.40 -53.60
N ARG A 674 -31.13 2.24 -54.12
CA ARG A 674 -30.90 1.64 -55.45
C ARG A 674 -31.08 0.12 -55.42
N GLN A 675 -32.03 -0.36 -56.20
CA GLN A 675 -32.35 -1.77 -56.42
C GLN A 675 -31.93 -2.17 -57.82
N VAL A 676 -31.31 -3.34 -57.94
CA VAL A 676 -30.85 -3.88 -59.22
C VAL A 676 -31.77 -5.03 -59.57
N LEU A 677 -32.57 -4.84 -60.60
CA LEU A 677 -33.56 -5.77 -61.07
C LEU A 677 -33.05 -6.44 -62.35
N ARG A 678 -33.47 -7.69 -62.55
CA ARG A 678 -33.25 -8.43 -63.79
C ARG A 678 -34.58 -8.63 -64.46
N VAL A 679 -34.63 -8.36 -65.75
CA VAL A 679 -35.84 -8.44 -66.57
C VAL A 679 -35.57 -9.42 -67.69
N LYS A 680 -36.44 -10.41 -67.84
CA LYS A 680 -36.38 -11.41 -68.90
C LYS A 680 -37.71 -11.43 -69.65
N MET A 681 -37.67 -11.25 -70.96
CA MET A 681 -38.87 -11.09 -71.80
C MET A 681 -39.42 -12.43 -72.34
N ALA A 682 -38.54 -13.41 -72.54
CA ALA A 682 -38.88 -14.78 -72.94
C ALA A 682 -37.74 -15.74 -72.50
N PRO A 683 -37.98 -17.07 -72.36
CA PRO A 683 -36.98 -18.03 -71.87
C PRO A 683 -35.65 -18.05 -72.64
N ASP A 684 -35.71 -17.76 -73.93
CA ASP A 684 -34.64 -17.72 -74.93
C ASP A 684 -33.98 -16.34 -75.09
N GLN A 685 -34.54 -15.28 -74.50
CA GLN A 685 -33.99 -13.93 -74.59
C GLN A 685 -32.99 -13.60 -73.46
N PRO A 686 -31.97 -12.76 -73.74
CA PRO A 686 -30.99 -12.35 -72.73
C PRO A 686 -31.63 -11.52 -71.61
N GLU A 687 -31.16 -11.72 -70.38
CA GLU A 687 -31.59 -10.92 -69.22
C GLU A 687 -31.06 -9.48 -69.33
N ARG A 688 -31.93 -8.50 -69.10
CA ARG A 688 -31.56 -7.08 -68.98
C ARG A 688 -31.48 -6.67 -67.52
N VAL A 689 -30.49 -5.85 -67.17
CA VAL A 689 -30.34 -5.30 -65.82
C VAL A 689 -30.89 -3.88 -65.76
N VAL A 690 -31.81 -3.64 -64.82
CA VAL A 690 -32.42 -2.33 -64.60
C VAL A 690 -32.13 -1.87 -63.19
N VAL A 691 -31.67 -0.62 -63.03
CA VAL A 691 -31.48 -0.02 -61.72
C VAL A 691 -32.65 0.90 -61.41
N HIS A 692 -33.41 0.58 -60.38
CA HIS A 692 -34.52 1.41 -59.90
C HIS A 692 -34.18 1.99 -58.54
N ARG A 693 -34.50 3.27 -58.31
CA ARG A 693 -34.34 3.91 -56.99
C ARG A 693 -35.69 3.95 -56.29
N VAL A 694 -35.81 3.20 -55.20
CA VAL A 694 -36.99 3.20 -54.33
C VAL A 694 -36.89 4.40 -53.39
N ILE A 695 -37.91 5.26 -53.41
CA ILE A 695 -37.98 6.48 -52.60
C ILE A 695 -39.00 6.28 -51.48
N PRO A 696 -38.62 6.48 -50.21
CA PRO A 696 -39.54 6.36 -49.07
C PRO A 696 -40.77 7.27 -49.21
N GLY A 697 -41.95 6.77 -48.83
CA GLY A 697 -43.18 7.56 -48.74
C GLY A 697 -43.73 8.09 -50.07
N ARG A 698 -43.17 7.67 -51.22
CA ARG A 698 -43.65 8.04 -52.55
C ARG A 698 -44.25 6.83 -53.28
N PRO A 699 -45.20 7.04 -54.21
CA PRO A 699 -45.65 5.95 -55.07
C PRO A 699 -44.49 5.48 -55.96
N ASN A 700 -43.94 4.31 -55.68
CA ASN A 700 -42.86 3.71 -56.47
C ASN A 700 -43.47 2.86 -57.59
N LYS A 701 -43.10 3.16 -58.84
CA LYS A 701 -43.51 2.40 -60.03
C LYS A 701 -42.28 2.14 -60.89
N ILE A 702 -42.10 0.90 -61.31
CA ILE A 702 -41.06 0.53 -62.27
C ILE A 702 -41.73 0.46 -63.64
N PHE A 703 -41.33 1.36 -64.54
CA PHE A 703 -41.77 1.34 -65.94
C PHE A 703 -40.69 0.71 -66.80
N LEU A 704 -40.99 -0.44 -67.38
CA LEU A 704 -40.17 -1.15 -68.34
C LEU A 704 -40.87 -1.02 -69.69
N LYS A 705 -40.22 -0.35 -70.65
CA LYS A 705 -40.69 -0.24 -72.02
C LYS A 705 -40.05 -1.33 -72.87
#